data_AF-A0A937FZ18-F1
#
_entry.id   AF-A0A937FZ18-F1
#
_cell.length_a   1.000
_cell.length_b   1.000
_cell.length_c   1.000
_cell.angle_alpha   90.00
_cell.angle_beta   90.00
_cell.angle_gamma   90.00
#
_symmetry.space_group_name_H-M   'P 1'
#
loop_
_entity.id
_entity.type
_entity.pdbx_description
1 polymer ?
#
loop_
_entity_poly.entity_id
_entity_poly.type
_entity_poly.pdbx_seq_one_letter_code
_entity_poly.pdbx_strand_id
1 'polypeptide(L)'
;MRKIKLTVGNTPVGEALTWAYPAGDGKKLFLIPTYELHVRGTDDSGKNIEETFEVFRFGVQQRTTTSSPRVVGLADEQTHIIKAWLPEYSVHSAPSTEDGAWQVYGNFLIHDGPDVPLSQSNGAYASVGCIEICGVKGFEKFNNLMIRLGGAPGNDRSAKLNTIGSSQQMEITYKKASRPPLKHYIQLDGSASPETSQFFESYHQINSEDEIRQLVASTLQDSLSPSMANIAPEFNLTLQDFAFTLLNQNSLKFTSSALGFPFENLNVSGLITEENGRLRVLLVGVPKSEGHHPGDLPGILGQLLTPFNFLTIQQYGIILSNDFIPGKELIHFGQAADDKMILKPGLNIALLSQLSDSDGVLGDLLSVVEGIIGDGTHFIVWNIRDTTPDFSLDIRIPKDIDLSIGGINIFGLIDPEVSLSAIPPSVEVSGLINFSLPPLNIALPGSIRLGANSISGSFSVEKELESFPPPFGFPGIHLSTLQLMIQAQLNPFNINIGASGAFYIGPDKPSNLPESVTPLSPEEIPGNNEFSIIFTTQGGATAPILLSMYLDELSLDTCITAVTNKNLDLPDFLNAISFHQVMLYWCGSPTPLQQANGALAYPGLGLSGIMQIFGTHVYSELKITSEKNISGAFILDPIRVGGNLLEITGNGKGTPTGYQGAATVSPGGAMMQFDTQQSPYFTCSANVSVLGLVEAGLDAEIGNDGIMFELRENIAGLFSQSLKVSFKSITDFEANSELDIQLTGISIALPLDLGNIKLNTAVFGGFGASFKDNSFSSYISAKFEWNGKTFNLGTLTVEVTDVRKLPEYLVQYILENVAKIFEDLLQNALEWLEAVLDKAIEFVGEVMEKVGKALAHHFEETLEASAKLMKNVGYIAIDTGKALKAGFEKSAQEIANAMKEAGYLAEEVGEVLSELFEMSEQVIAGILNAIGYTAAEIANVLKVVLAQPIRAVAEILKGIGKTAEEVGSALKAIGEPVNVVSDVLKGVFDLGDNALNDILKVVGFPISVVDDLLPHLKHIKAPHIKHIKAPHIKHVKLPHVKVF
;
A
#
# COMPACT_ATOMS: atom_id res chain seq x y z
N MET A 1 -3.60 -8.36 27.92
CA MET A 1 -2.30 -8.92 27.49
C MET A 1 -2.18 -10.34 27.98
N ARG A 2 -1.84 -11.27 27.08
CA ARG A 2 -1.62 -12.69 27.39
C ARG A 2 -0.12 -12.98 27.57
N LYS A 3 0.19 -14.08 28.25
CA LYS A 3 1.57 -14.51 28.50
C LYS A 3 2.16 -15.20 27.27
N ILE A 4 3.40 -14.84 26.95
CA ILE A 4 4.21 -15.47 25.90
C ILE A 4 5.48 -16.01 26.55
N LYS A 5 5.81 -17.28 26.27
CA LYS A 5 7.01 -17.94 26.77
C LYS A 5 7.93 -18.27 25.62
N LEU A 6 9.17 -17.82 25.72
CA LEU A 6 10.25 -18.08 24.79
C LEU A 6 11.25 -19.01 25.47
N THR A 7 11.64 -20.09 24.82
CA THR A 7 12.65 -21.03 25.35
C THR A 7 13.72 -21.25 24.31
N VAL A 8 14.93 -20.76 24.60
CA VAL A 8 16.11 -20.99 23.77
C VAL A 8 16.69 -22.36 24.14
N GLY A 9 16.71 -23.26 23.17
CA GLY A 9 17.24 -24.61 23.26
C GLY A 9 18.74 -24.64 23.53
N ASN A 10 19.22 -25.76 24.06
CA ASN A 10 20.62 -26.01 24.37
C ASN A 10 21.31 -26.99 23.41
N THR A 11 20.56 -27.53 22.44
CA THR A 11 21.07 -28.45 21.41
C THR A 11 21.22 -27.69 20.09
N PRO A 12 22.39 -27.74 19.44
CA PRO A 12 22.55 -27.21 18.08
C PRO A 12 21.58 -27.88 17.09
N VAL A 13 21.04 -27.11 16.14
CA VAL A 13 20.16 -27.62 15.07
C VAL A 13 20.66 -27.33 13.66
N GLY A 14 21.65 -26.45 13.54
CA GLY A 14 22.30 -26.09 12.29
C GLY A 14 23.61 -25.35 12.57
N GLU A 15 24.18 -24.78 11.52
CA GLU A 15 25.39 -23.97 11.58
C GLU A 15 25.18 -22.69 10.79
N ALA A 16 25.89 -21.64 11.19
CA ALA A 16 25.82 -20.34 10.54
C ALA A 16 27.18 -19.67 10.43
N LEU A 17 27.33 -18.85 9.38
CA LEU A 17 28.48 -18.00 9.18
C LEU A 17 28.31 -16.68 9.93
N THR A 18 29.35 -16.29 10.64
CA THR A 18 29.42 -15.00 11.33
C THR A 18 30.83 -14.42 11.26
N TRP A 19 30.99 -13.15 11.58
CA TRP A 19 32.29 -12.49 11.69
C TRP A 19 32.49 -11.93 13.11
N ALA A 20 33.74 -11.63 13.46
CA ALA A 20 34.07 -11.18 14.81
C ALA A 20 33.71 -9.69 15.02
N TYR A 21 32.60 -9.39 15.71
CA TYR A 21 32.09 -8.04 15.91
C TYR A 21 32.60 -7.38 17.22
N PRO A 22 32.78 -6.05 17.32
CA PRO A 22 32.67 -5.04 16.25
C PRO A 22 33.96 -4.79 15.47
N ALA A 23 35.12 -5.26 15.93
CA ALA A 23 36.42 -4.81 15.43
C ALA A 23 37.10 -5.77 14.43
N GLY A 24 36.46 -6.89 14.07
CA GLY A 24 36.92 -7.76 13.00
C GLY A 24 36.76 -7.13 11.62
N ASP A 25 37.53 -7.62 10.65
CA ASP A 25 37.62 -7.06 9.30
C ASP A 25 36.49 -7.50 8.34
N GLY A 26 35.52 -8.28 8.82
CA GLY A 26 34.44 -8.86 8.02
C GLY A 26 34.88 -9.91 6.99
N LYS A 27 36.19 -10.10 6.77
CA LYS A 27 36.77 -11.05 5.80
C LYS A 27 37.08 -12.40 6.43
N LYS A 28 37.37 -12.43 7.74
CA LYS A 28 37.57 -13.66 8.49
C LYS A 28 36.24 -14.12 9.10
N LEU A 29 35.68 -15.19 8.53
CA LEU A 29 34.45 -15.79 8.99
C LEU A 29 34.69 -16.90 10.01
N PHE A 30 33.66 -17.15 10.80
CA PHE A 30 33.60 -18.15 11.84
C PHE A 30 32.32 -18.95 11.68
N LEU A 31 32.39 -20.22 12.05
CA LEU A 31 31.23 -21.10 12.07
C LEU A 31 30.71 -21.20 13.51
N ILE A 32 29.43 -20.91 13.69
CA ILE A 32 28.75 -21.03 14.98
C ILE A 32 27.53 -21.96 14.83
N PRO A 33 27.21 -22.77 15.85
CA PRO A 33 25.96 -23.51 15.83
C PRO A 33 24.77 -22.57 16.00
N THR A 34 23.67 -22.88 15.31
CA THR A 34 22.35 -22.30 15.54
C THR A 34 21.53 -23.18 16.48
N TYR A 35 20.50 -22.59 17.10
CA TYR A 35 19.69 -23.25 18.11
C TYR A 35 18.22 -23.01 17.84
N GLU A 36 17.36 -23.87 18.39
CA GLU A 36 15.92 -23.64 18.37
C GLU A 36 15.50 -22.61 19.43
N LEU A 37 14.64 -21.68 19.02
CA LEU A 37 13.84 -20.84 19.88
C LEU A 37 12.39 -21.30 19.80
N HIS A 38 11.88 -21.92 20.87
CA HIS A 38 10.47 -22.27 20.95
C HIS A 38 9.67 -21.11 21.52
N VAL A 39 8.62 -20.72 20.83
CA VAL A 39 7.67 -19.70 21.24
C VAL A 39 6.34 -20.37 21.58
N ARG A 40 5.85 -20.19 22.80
CA ARG A 40 4.58 -20.75 23.26
C ARG A 40 3.66 -19.67 23.84
N GLY A 41 2.39 -19.76 23.51
CA GLY A 41 1.35 -18.89 24.06
C GLY A 41 -0.05 -19.36 23.71
N THR A 42 -1.04 -18.60 24.13
CA THR A 42 -2.45 -18.85 23.80
C THR A 42 -2.93 -17.73 22.88
N ASP A 43 -3.61 -18.04 21.78
CA ASP A 43 -4.15 -17.03 20.85
C ASP A 43 -5.55 -16.50 21.24
N ASP A 44 -6.14 -15.63 20.42
CA ASP A 44 -7.47 -15.02 20.66
C ASP A 44 -8.62 -16.02 20.76
N SER A 45 -8.45 -17.22 20.20
CA SER A 45 -9.45 -18.28 20.27
C SER A 45 -9.33 -19.16 21.53
N GLY A 46 -8.31 -18.92 22.36
CA GLY A 46 -8.00 -19.78 23.51
C GLY A 46 -7.18 -21.03 23.13
N LYS A 47 -6.68 -21.12 21.88
CA LYS A 47 -5.85 -22.24 21.41
C LYS A 47 -4.40 -22.05 21.83
N ASN A 48 -3.78 -23.10 22.36
CA ASN A 48 -2.34 -23.12 22.61
C ASN A 48 -1.59 -23.28 21.28
N ILE A 49 -0.66 -22.37 21.03
CA ILE A 49 0.18 -22.31 19.84
C ILE A 49 1.63 -22.44 20.28
N GLU A 50 2.38 -23.27 19.55
CA GLU A 50 3.82 -23.43 19.67
C GLU A 50 4.44 -23.36 18.28
N GLU A 51 5.43 -22.48 18.10
CA GLU A 51 6.22 -22.38 16.88
C GLU A 51 7.71 -22.33 17.24
N THR A 52 8.56 -22.83 16.34
CA THR A 52 10.00 -22.94 16.55
C THR A 52 10.73 -22.14 15.48
N PHE A 53 11.72 -21.35 15.90
CA PHE A 53 12.59 -20.58 15.02
C PHE A 53 14.04 -21.06 15.18
N GLU A 54 14.80 -21.10 14.09
CA GLU A 54 16.25 -21.25 14.16
C GLU A 54 16.86 -19.87 14.50
N VAL A 55 17.80 -19.83 15.45
CA VAL A 55 18.37 -18.58 15.94
C VAL A 55 19.88 -18.64 16.18
N PHE A 56 20.53 -17.49 16.06
CA PHE A 56 21.85 -17.29 16.64
C PHE A 56 21.69 -17.17 18.15
N ARG A 57 22.35 -18.04 18.91
CA ARG A 57 22.40 -17.97 20.37
C ARG A 57 23.73 -17.44 20.89
N PHE A 58 24.81 -17.78 20.19
CA PHE A 58 26.17 -17.37 20.51
C PHE A 58 26.75 -16.64 19.31
N GLY A 59 27.60 -15.65 19.53
CA GLY A 59 28.29 -14.92 18.48
C GLY A 59 29.77 -14.77 18.78
N VAL A 60 30.54 -14.18 17.87
CA VAL A 60 31.99 -14.03 18.01
C VAL A 60 32.32 -12.56 18.28
N GLN A 61 32.95 -12.28 19.42
CA GLN A 61 33.36 -10.93 19.80
C GLN A 61 34.86 -10.72 19.62
N GLN A 62 35.20 -9.63 18.94
CA GLN A 62 36.54 -9.04 18.91
C GLN A 62 36.44 -7.56 19.29
N ARG A 63 37.01 -7.17 20.44
CA ARG A 63 36.81 -5.82 21.02
C ARG A 63 37.66 -4.74 20.33
N THR A 64 38.86 -5.10 19.90
CA THR A 64 39.79 -4.24 19.15
C THR A 64 40.41 -5.06 18.02
N THR A 65 40.92 -4.38 16.98
CA THR A 65 41.60 -5.02 15.84
C THR A 65 42.80 -5.88 16.26
N THR A 66 43.33 -5.67 17.48
CA THR A 66 44.45 -6.40 18.07
C THR A 66 44.06 -7.49 19.08
N SER A 67 42.80 -7.55 19.54
CA SER A 67 42.34 -8.55 20.50
C SER A 67 41.95 -9.86 19.82
N SER A 68 42.19 -11.01 20.48
CA SER A 68 41.76 -12.31 19.95
C SER A 68 40.23 -12.45 19.94
N PRO A 69 39.63 -12.98 18.85
CA PRO A 69 38.22 -13.33 18.81
C PRO A 69 37.86 -14.39 19.84
N ARG A 70 36.64 -14.33 20.39
CA ARG A 70 36.10 -15.35 21.29
C ARG A 70 34.59 -15.49 21.15
N VAL A 71 34.07 -16.69 21.40
CA VAL A 71 32.63 -16.93 21.44
C VAL A 71 32.03 -16.31 22.69
N VAL A 72 30.95 -15.55 22.53
CA VAL A 72 30.20 -14.86 23.58
C VAL A 72 28.71 -15.16 23.46
N GLY A 73 27.99 -14.94 24.56
CA GLY A 73 26.55 -15.22 24.67
C GLY A 73 26.19 -15.90 25.99
N LEU A 74 24.89 -16.09 26.20
CA LEU A 74 24.32 -16.61 27.45
C LEU A 74 24.35 -18.14 27.48
N ALA A 75 25.26 -18.67 28.30
CA ALA A 75 25.50 -20.11 28.46
C ALA A 75 24.75 -20.69 29.65
N ASP A 76 24.77 -19.99 30.79
CA ASP A 76 24.09 -20.43 32.01
C ASP A 76 22.58 -20.33 31.88
N GLU A 77 21.88 -21.22 32.57
CA GLU A 77 20.43 -21.19 32.63
C GLU A 77 19.95 -19.93 33.34
N GLN A 78 19.10 -19.17 32.66
CA GLN A 78 18.57 -17.91 33.16
C GLN A 78 17.28 -17.55 32.45
N THR A 79 16.39 -16.86 33.17
CA THR A 79 15.12 -16.36 32.66
C THR A 79 15.05 -14.86 32.81
N HIS A 80 14.62 -14.17 31.75
CA HIS A 80 14.46 -12.73 31.69
C HIS A 80 13.04 -12.38 31.24
N ILE A 81 12.51 -11.27 31.77
CA ILE A 81 11.28 -10.67 31.28
C ILE A 81 11.67 -9.63 30.24
N ILE A 82 11.09 -9.72 29.03
CA ILE A 82 11.29 -8.75 27.96
C ILE A 82 10.86 -7.36 28.45
N LYS A 83 11.73 -6.37 28.24
CA LYS A 83 11.63 -5.04 28.84
C LYS A 83 10.91 -4.03 27.97
N ALA A 84 11.17 -4.08 26.66
CA ALA A 84 10.66 -3.12 25.71
C ALA A 84 10.72 -3.67 24.28
N TRP A 85 9.93 -3.05 23.41
CA TRP A 85 10.11 -3.10 21.96
C TRP A 85 10.84 -1.82 21.53
N LEU A 86 11.88 -1.95 20.73
CA LEU A 86 12.73 -0.87 20.22
C LEU A 86 12.47 -0.73 18.72
N PRO A 87 11.53 0.13 18.27
CA PRO A 87 11.09 0.18 16.87
C PRO A 87 12.12 0.78 15.90
N GLU A 88 13.07 1.58 16.41
CA GLU A 88 14.08 2.27 15.60
C GLU A 88 15.41 1.51 15.53
N TYR A 89 15.48 0.32 16.12
CA TYR A 89 16.71 -0.48 16.07
C TYR A 89 16.90 -1.08 14.68
N SER A 90 18.06 -0.85 14.07
CA SER A 90 18.49 -1.51 12.85
C SER A 90 19.72 -2.38 13.12
N VAL A 91 19.88 -3.46 12.34
CA VAL A 91 21.03 -4.36 12.48
C VAL A 91 22.30 -3.64 12.03
N HIS A 92 23.32 -3.63 12.89
CA HIS A 92 24.57 -2.92 12.62
C HIS A 92 25.66 -3.79 11.96
N SER A 93 25.50 -5.10 11.97
CA SER A 93 26.51 -6.06 11.49
C SER A 93 26.30 -6.48 10.04
N ALA A 94 25.09 -6.34 9.50
CA ALA A 94 24.72 -6.64 8.13
C ALA A 94 23.50 -5.79 7.70
N PRO A 95 23.30 -5.54 6.39
CA PRO A 95 22.06 -4.98 5.86
C PRO A 95 20.85 -5.85 6.20
N SER A 96 19.85 -5.25 6.85
CA SER A 96 18.54 -5.85 7.13
C SER A 96 17.44 -4.87 6.70
N THR A 97 16.29 -5.41 6.32
CA THR A 97 15.07 -4.65 6.03
C THR A 97 13.97 -4.86 7.07
N GLU A 98 14.24 -5.64 8.12
CA GLU A 98 13.30 -6.02 9.18
C GLU A 98 13.63 -5.26 10.47
N ASP A 99 13.41 -3.95 10.46
CA ASP A 99 13.74 -3.07 11.58
C ASP A 99 12.97 -3.42 12.88
N GLY A 100 13.67 -3.24 13.99
CA GLY A 100 13.17 -3.35 15.36
C GLY A 100 13.89 -4.40 16.21
N ALA A 101 13.72 -4.32 17.53
CA ALA A 101 14.28 -5.31 18.45
C ALA A 101 13.48 -5.44 19.75
N TRP A 102 13.46 -6.65 20.33
CA TRP A 102 12.96 -6.88 21.69
C TRP A 102 14.11 -6.82 22.68
N GLN A 103 14.01 -5.93 23.67
CA GLN A 103 15.04 -5.79 24.69
C GLN A 103 14.89 -6.85 25.78
N VAL A 104 15.89 -7.72 25.91
CA VAL A 104 15.94 -8.76 26.95
C VAL A 104 16.44 -8.17 28.27
N TYR A 105 17.68 -7.67 28.29
CA TYR A 105 18.23 -6.87 29.38
C TYR A 105 19.46 -6.09 28.89
N GLY A 106 19.68 -4.87 29.39
CA GLY A 106 20.79 -4.03 28.94
C GLY A 106 20.81 -3.91 27.41
N ASN A 107 21.92 -4.32 26.80
CA ASN A 107 22.11 -4.33 25.34
C ASN A 107 21.90 -5.72 24.70
N PHE A 108 21.38 -6.71 25.43
CA PHE A 108 21.00 -8.00 24.86
C PHE A 108 19.60 -7.91 24.26
N LEU A 109 19.50 -8.18 22.97
CA LEU A 109 18.31 -7.99 22.16
C LEU A 109 17.87 -9.30 21.48
N ILE A 110 16.61 -9.35 21.04
CA ILE A 110 16.11 -10.27 20.03
C ILE A 110 15.80 -9.43 18.79
N HIS A 111 16.51 -9.66 17.70
CA HIS A 111 16.33 -8.90 16.46
C HIS A 111 16.51 -9.79 15.24
N ASP A 112 16.47 -9.17 14.07
CA ASP A 112 16.62 -9.87 12.80
C ASP A 112 17.97 -10.56 12.64
N GLY A 113 17.96 -11.69 11.94
CA GLY A 113 19.10 -12.56 11.68
C GLY A 113 19.17 -12.95 10.21
N PRO A 114 20.13 -13.81 9.82
CA PRO A 114 20.31 -14.15 8.41
C PRO A 114 19.13 -14.97 7.87
N ASP A 115 18.63 -14.56 6.69
CA ASP A 115 17.61 -15.32 5.94
C ASP A 115 18.08 -16.75 5.61
N VAL A 116 19.37 -16.90 5.31
CA VAL A 116 20.03 -18.18 5.04
C VAL A 116 21.31 -18.24 5.89
N PRO A 117 21.33 -18.99 7.01
CA PRO A 117 22.42 -18.95 8.01
C PRO A 117 23.84 -19.18 7.46
N LEU A 118 23.99 -19.96 6.38
CA LEU A 118 25.29 -20.26 5.75
C LEU A 118 25.61 -19.38 4.53
N SER A 119 24.75 -18.43 4.17
CA SER A 119 24.97 -17.55 3.00
C SER A 119 25.76 -16.30 3.36
N GLN A 120 26.58 -15.83 2.41
CA GLN A 120 27.27 -14.53 2.47
C GLN A 120 26.62 -13.47 1.57
N SER A 121 25.56 -13.83 0.83
CA SER A 121 24.99 -13.02 -0.27
C SER A 121 24.51 -11.62 0.14
N ASN A 122 24.10 -11.44 1.40
CA ASN A 122 23.65 -10.16 1.95
C ASN A 122 24.56 -9.65 3.08
N GLY A 123 25.81 -10.11 3.14
CA GLY A 123 26.73 -9.87 4.26
C GLY A 123 26.48 -10.81 5.45
N ALA A 124 27.55 -11.27 6.09
CA ALA A 124 27.42 -12.18 7.24
C ALA A 124 26.92 -11.42 8.48
N TYR A 125 25.86 -11.92 9.12
CA TYR A 125 25.35 -11.37 10.37
C TYR A 125 26.32 -11.64 11.52
N ALA A 126 26.42 -10.69 12.45
CA ALA A 126 27.27 -10.85 13.62
C ALA A 126 26.65 -10.28 14.90
N SER A 127 26.80 -11.06 15.96
CA SER A 127 26.21 -10.81 17.27
C SER A 127 27.27 -10.84 18.37
N VAL A 128 27.02 -10.09 19.45
CA VAL A 128 27.75 -10.19 20.73
C VAL A 128 26.89 -10.90 21.78
N GLY A 129 26.04 -11.84 21.34
CA GLY A 129 25.19 -12.66 22.20
C GLY A 129 23.70 -12.32 22.18
N CYS A 130 23.26 -11.37 21.36
CA CYS A 130 21.85 -11.19 21.03
C CYS A 130 21.27 -12.47 20.39
N ILE A 131 19.95 -12.63 20.47
CA ILE A 131 19.24 -13.67 19.73
C ILE A 131 18.87 -13.09 18.36
N GLU A 132 19.36 -13.71 17.29
CA GLU A 132 19.05 -13.28 15.92
C GLU A 132 18.15 -14.33 15.28
N ILE A 133 16.98 -13.92 14.77
CA ILE A 133 15.98 -14.83 14.19
C ILE A 133 16.35 -15.13 12.74
N CYS A 134 16.60 -16.39 12.40
CA CYS A 134 16.98 -16.80 11.06
C CYS A 134 15.76 -17.12 10.17
N GLY A 135 15.97 -17.13 8.85
CA GLY A 135 15.01 -17.55 7.85
C GLY A 135 14.38 -16.38 7.08
N VAL A 136 13.95 -16.63 5.84
CA VAL A 136 13.34 -15.59 4.97
C VAL A 136 12.17 -14.89 5.67
N LYS A 137 12.30 -13.59 5.93
CA LYS A 137 11.34 -12.78 6.71
C LYS A 137 11.11 -13.32 8.12
N GLY A 138 12.16 -13.86 8.73
CA GLY A 138 12.11 -14.62 9.96
C GLY A 138 11.66 -13.78 11.13
N PHE A 139 12.16 -12.55 11.23
CA PHE A 139 11.84 -11.65 12.32
C PHE A 139 10.43 -11.05 12.19
N GLU A 140 9.94 -10.79 10.99
CA GLU A 140 8.58 -10.36 10.69
C GLU A 140 7.58 -11.45 11.09
N LYS A 141 7.87 -12.72 10.76
CA LYS A 141 7.08 -13.89 11.19
C LYS A 141 7.08 -14.02 12.71
N PHE A 142 8.24 -13.87 13.35
CA PHE A 142 8.34 -13.86 14.81
C PHE A 142 7.49 -12.74 15.44
N ASN A 143 7.54 -11.53 14.90
CA ASN A 143 6.75 -10.39 15.37
C ASN A 143 5.24 -10.57 15.15
N ASN A 144 4.85 -11.15 14.01
CA ASN A 144 3.45 -11.55 13.75
C ASN A 144 2.94 -12.53 14.79
N LEU A 145 3.76 -13.51 15.17
CA LEU A 145 3.44 -14.46 16.21
C LEU A 145 3.32 -13.77 17.58
N MET A 146 4.21 -12.83 17.92
CA MET A 146 4.09 -12.05 19.16
C MET A 146 2.77 -11.28 19.23
N ILE A 147 2.35 -10.67 18.12
CA ILE A 147 1.06 -9.95 18.05
C ILE A 147 -0.11 -10.92 18.27
N ARG A 148 -0.10 -12.06 17.58
CA ARG A 148 -1.12 -13.10 17.70
C ARG A 148 -1.23 -13.64 19.13
N LEU A 149 -0.10 -13.91 19.77
CA LEU A 149 -0.09 -14.48 21.13
C LEU A 149 -0.31 -13.43 22.22
N GLY A 150 0.13 -12.18 22.02
CA GLY A 150 0.12 -11.12 23.04
C GLY A 150 -1.25 -10.51 23.30
N GLY A 151 -2.13 -10.48 22.29
CA GLY A 151 -3.50 -9.97 22.42
C GLY A 151 -3.57 -8.47 22.72
N ALA A 152 -2.68 -7.67 22.11
CA ALA A 152 -2.71 -6.22 22.20
C ALA A 152 -3.89 -5.64 21.39
N PRO A 153 -4.70 -4.73 21.95
CA PRO A 153 -5.85 -4.14 21.26
C PRO A 153 -5.42 -3.17 20.14
N GLY A 154 -6.33 -2.89 19.19
CA GLY A 154 -6.12 -1.95 18.09
C GLY A 154 -5.81 -2.61 16.74
N ASN A 155 -5.49 -1.81 15.71
CA ASN A 155 -5.12 -2.30 14.37
C ASN A 155 -3.71 -1.91 13.93
N ASP A 156 -3.08 -0.94 14.61
CA ASP A 156 -1.72 -0.50 14.29
C ASP A 156 -0.65 -1.51 14.79
N ARG A 157 0.24 -1.94 13.89
CA ARG A 157 1.27 -2.94 14.18
C ARG A 157 2.28 -2.43 15.21
N SER A 158 2.79 -1.22 15.00
CA SER A 158 3.84 -0.63 15.84
C SER A 158 3.35 -0.39 17.27
N ALA A 159 2.12 0.12 17.44
CA ALA A 159 1.48 0.28 18.73
C ALA A 159 1.25 -1.06 19.45
N LYS A 160 0.89 -2.13 18.71
CA LYS A 160 0.73 -3.48 19.29
C LYS A 160 2.05 -4.03 19.81
N LEU A 161 3.12 -3.96 19.02
CA LEU A 161 4.45 -4.42 19.43
C LEU A 161 4.97 -3.62 20.64
N ASN A 162 4.79 -2.31 20.64
CA ASN A 162 5.13 -1.45 21.78
C ASN A 162 4.34 -1.80 23.05
N THR A 163 3.04 -2.07 22.91
CA THR A 163 2.16 -2.49 24.00
C THR A 163 2.59 -3.85 24.57
N ILE A 164 2.94 -4.81 23.71
CA ILE A 164 3.45 -6.12 24.13
C ILE A 164 4.79 -5.95 24.87
N GLY A 165 5.72 -5.16 24.32
CA GLY A 165 7.04 -4.94 24.91
C GLY A 165 6.98 -4.29 26.29
N SER A 166 6.03 -3.36 26.48
CA SER A 166 5.82 -2.67 27.75
C SER A 166 4.97 -3.48 28.76
N SER A 167 4.34 -4.58 28.34
CA SER A 167 3.38 -5.32 29.16
C SER A 167 4.00 -6.22 30.25
N GLN A 168 5.31 -6.52 30.12
CA GLN A 168 6.02 -7.48 30.97
C GLN A 168 5.39 -8.90 30.98
N GLN A 169 4.59 -9.25 29.96
CA GLN A 169 3.95 -10.57 29.83
C GLN A 169 4.74 -11.56 28.95
N MET A 170 5.87 -11.14 28.38
CA MET A 170 6.74 -11.95 27.54
C MET A 170 8.01 -12.29 28.33
N GLU A 171 8.30 -13.57 28.51
CA GLU A 171 9.50 -14.06 29.21
C GLU A 171 10.34 -14.96 28.28
N ILE A 172 11.66 -14.86 28.41
CA ILE A 172 12.62 -15.70 27.70
C ILE A 172 13.48 -16.49 28.68
N THR A 173 13.54 -17.80 28.47
CA THR A 173 14.37 -18.73 29.24
C THR A 173 15.45 -19.31 28.35
N TYR A 174 16.70 -19.12 28.76
CA TYR A 174 17.86 -19.75 28.14
C TYR A 174 18.15 -21.05 28.89
N LYS A 175 18.05 -22.21 28.23
CA LYS A 175 18.48 -23.47 28.85
C LYS A 175 20.00 -23.51 29.00
N LYS A 176 20.53 -24.15 30.04
CA LYS A 176 21.99 -24.31 30.22
C LYS A 176 22.63 -24.97 28.97
N ALA A 177 23.60 -24.30 28.38
CA ALA A 177 24.36 -24.79 27.23
C ALA A 177 25.85 -24.45 27.40
N SER A 178 26.72 -25.31 26.87
CA SER A 178 28.15 -25.01 26.77
C SER A 178 28.38 -23.99 25.66
N ARG A 179 29.23 -22.97 25.90
CA ARG A 179 29.67 -22.09 24.80
C ARG A 179 30.43 -22.95 23.79
N PRO A 180 30.10 -22.89 22.50
CA PRO A 180 30.79 -23.68 21.50
C PRO A 180 32.25 -23.23 21.38
N PRO A 181 33.16 -24.13 20.98
CA PRO A 181 34.53 -23.76 20.68
C PRO A 181 34.55 -22.77 19.52
N LEU A 182 35.53 -21.86 19.51
CA LEU A 182 35.73 -20.93 18.40
C LEU A 182 36.18 -21.72 17.16
N LYS A 183 35.33 -21.81 16.14
CA LYS A 183 35.66 -22.46 14.87
C LYS A 183 35.86 -21.41 13.79
N HIS A 184 37.07 -21.34 13.25
CA HIS A 184 37.33 -20.54 12.05
C HIS A 184 36.68 -21.19 10.84
N TYR A 185 35.99 -20.39 10.04
CA TYR A 185 35.54 -20.81 8.73
C TYR A 185 36.67 -20.54 7.73
N ILE A 186 37.28 -21.60 7.24
CA ILE A 186 38.23 -21.54 6.13
C ILE A 186 37.45 -21.97 4.91
N GLN A 187 37.23 -21.05 3.97
CA GLN A 187 36.71 -21.42 2.66
C GLN A 187 37.84 -22.15 1.94
N LEU A 188 37.76 -23.48 1.91
CA LEU A 188 38.59 -24.29 1.05
C LEU A 188 38.16 -23.99 -0.39
N ASP A 189 39.09 -23.52 -1.20
CA ASP A 189 38.96 -23.71 -2.65
C ASP A 189 38.81 -25.22 -2.90
N GLY A 190 37.87 -25.60 -3.77
CA GLY A 190 37.34 -26.96 -3.85
C GLY A 190 38.30 -28.05 -4.38
N SER A 191 39.58 -28.02 -4.03
CA SER A 191 40.63 -28.96 -4.48
C SER A 191 41.11 -29.96 -3.41
N ALA A 192 40.53 -30.02 -2.21
CA ALA A 192 40.98 -30.95 -1.16
C ALA A 192 40.31 -32.35 -1.27
N SER A 193 41.12 -33.42 -1.16
CA SER A 193 40.68 -34.82 -1.29
C SER A 193 39.84 -35.30 -0.10
N PRO A 194 39.07 -36.40 -0.24
CA PRO A 194 38.28 -36.99 0.85
C PRO A 194 39.10 -37.38 2.10
N GLU A 195 40.36 -37.84 1.96
CA GLU A 195 41.23 -38.11 3.11
C GLU A 195 41.60 -36.83 3.88
N THR A 196 41.66 -35.70 3.17
CA THR A 196 41.96 -34.38 3.75
C THR A 196 40.75 -33.86 4.53
N SER A 197 39.53 -34.06 4.02
CA SER A 197 38.28 -33.74 4.72
C SER A 197 38.08 -34.58 5.98
N GLN A 198 38.46 -35.87 5.96
CA GLN A 198 38.38 -36.76 7.13
C GLN A 198 39.38 -36.38 8.24
N PHE A 199 40.55 -35.83 7.86
CA PHE A 199 41.52 -35.25 8.80
C PHE A 199 41.00 -33.95 9.45
N PHE A 200 40.32 -33.09 8.69
CA PHE A 200 39.74 -31.84 9.21
C PHE A 200 38.45 -32.05 10.02
N GLU A 201 37.63 -33.06 9.71
CA GLU A 201 36.50 -33.48 10.56
C GLU A 201 36.96 -33.97 11.94
N SER A 202 38.14 -34.62 12.02
CA SER A 202 38.77 -35.03 13.27
C SER A 202 39.32 -33.83 14.06
N TYR A 203 39.72 -32.76 13.36
CA TYR A 203 40.21 -31.50 13.95
C TYR A 203 39.10 -30.68 14.63
N HIS A 204 37.84 -30.87 14.21
CA HIS A 204 36.69 -30.12 14.72
C HIS A 204 36.17 -30.56 16.12
N GLN A 205 36.78 -31.57 16.77
CA GLN A 205 36.40 -32.04 18.11
C GLN A 205 37.42 -31.76 19.23
N ILE A 206 38.53 -31.06 18.94
CA ILE A 206 39.64 -30.92 19.91
C ILE A 206 39.48 -29.66 20.76
N ASN A 207 39.50 -29.79 22.10
CA ASN A 207 39.18 -28.71 23.03
C ASN A 207 40.39 -28.18 23.83
N SER A 208 41.60 -28.70 23.61
CA SER A 208 42.83 -28.17 24.25
C SER A 208 44.10 -28.43 23.43
N GLU A 209 45.14 -27.62 23.68
CA GLU A 209 46.46 -27.71 23.03
C GLU A 209 47.18 -29.06 23.30
N ASP A 210 46.91 -29.71 24.44
CA ASP A 210 47.47 -31.03 24.78
C ASP A 210 46.82 -32.17 24.00
N GLU A 211 45.54 -32.06 23.64
CA GLU A 211 44.85 -33.04 22.79
C GLU A 211 45.30 -32.93 21.32
N ILE A 212 45.63 -31.72 20.84
CA ILE A 212 46.25 -31.53 19.52
C ILE A 212 47.63 -32.22 19.49
N ARG A 213 48.44 -32.10 20.55
CA ARG A 213 49.73 -32.80 20.66
C ARG A 213 49.57 -34.32 20.67
N GLN A 214 48.54 -34.86 21.33
CA GLN A 214 48.28 -36.30 21.34
C GLN A 214 47.74 -36.83 20.01
N LEU A 215 46.86 -36.09 19.33
CA LEU A 215 46.32 -36.50 18.02
C LEU A 215 47.41 -36.48 16.94
N VAL A 216 48.24 -35.42 16.91
CA VAL A 216 49.40 -35.34 16.01
C VAL A 216 50.39 -36.47 16.30
N ALA A 217 50.61 -36.82 17.58
CA ALA A 217 51.48 -37.94 17.95
C ALA A 217 50.90 -39.31 17.56
N SER A 218 49.58 -39.55 17.68
CA SER A 218 48.96 -40.83 17.30
C SER A 218 48.87 -41.00 15.78
N THR A 219 48.54 -39.94 15.04
CA THR A 219 48.48 -39.98 13.57
C THR A 219 49.87 -40.18 12.95
N LEU A 220 50.93 -39.68 13.60
CA LEU A 220 52.32 -39.99 13.23
C LEU A 220 52.73 -41.43 13.59
N GLN A 221 52.09 -42.08 14.56
CA GLN A 221 52.46 -43.44 15.00
C GLN A 221 51.88 -44.54 14.08
N ASP A 222 50.70 -44.31 13.49
CA ASP A 222 50.08 -45.25 12.54
C ASP A 222 50.61 -45.11 11.10
N SER A 223 51.28 -44.00 10.79
CA SER A 223 51.78 -43.68 9.44
C SER A 223 53.29 -43.91 9.26
N LEU A 224 54.02 -44.27 10.32
CA LEU A 224 55.47 -44.49 10.28
C LEU A 224 55.79 -45.99 10.39
N SER A 225 56.63 -46.50 9.47
CA SER A 225 57.20 -47.84 9.60
C SER A 225 58.03 -47.96 10.91
N PRO A 226 58.22 -49.17 11.48
CA PRO A 226 58.81 -49.38 12.82
C PRO A 226 60.20 -48.77 13.08
N SER A 227 60.89 -48.26 12.06
CA SER A 227 62.24 -47.71 12.15
C SER A 227 62.32 -46.26 12.64
N MET A 228 61.23 -45.48 12.62
CA MET A 228 61.26 -44.04 12.99
C MET A 228 60.77 -43.74 14.42
N ALA A 229 60.23 -44.72 15.14
CA ALA A 229 59.75 -44.54 16.51
C ALA A 229 60.87 -44.31 17.57
N ASN A 230 62.14 -44.47 17.20
CA ASN A 230 63.27 -44.40 18.14
C ASN A 230 63.95 -43.02 18.24
N ILE A 231 63.44 -41.97 17.58
CA ILE A 231 64.07 -40.63 17.56
C ILE A 231 63.15 -39.54 18.20
N ALA A 232 61.99 -39.94 18.71
CA ALA A 232 60.94 -39.05 19.19
C ALA A 232 61.20 -38.20 20.47
N PRO A 233 62.26 -38.34 21.30
CA PRO A 233 62.40 -37.50 22.50
C PRO A 233 63.24 -36.22 22.36
N GLU A 234 63.83 -35.86 21.20
CA GLU A 234 64.83 -34.75 21.15
C GLU A 234 64.38 -33.41 20.53
N PHE A 235 63.13 -33.24 20.07
CA PHE A 235 62.68 -31.95 19.52
C PHE A 235 61.75 -31.20 20.46
N ASN A 236 62.33 -30.27 21.22
CA ASN A 236 61.61 -29.30 22.04
C ASN A 236 61.51 -27.99 21.24
N LEU A 237 60.45 -27.81 20.43
CA LEU A 237 60.21 -26.59 19.65
C LEU A 237 58.80 -26.05 19.89
N THR A 238 58.72 -24.73 20.07
CA THR A 238 57.49 -24.00 20.41
C THR A 238 56.71 -23.56 19.17
N LEU A 239 55.38 -23.46 19.29
CA LEU A 239 54.42 -23.18 18.20
C LEU A 239 54.68 -21.89 17.39
N GLN A 240 55.55 -20.99 17.87
CA GLN A 240 55.92 -19.75 17.15
C GLN A 240 56.95 -19.96 16.03
N ASP A 241 57.70 -21.06 16.02
CA ASP A 241 58.71 -21.32 14.98
C ASP A 241 58.12 -21.94 13.70
N PHE A 242 56.88 -22.45 13.75
CA PHE A 242 56.24 -23.09 12.61
C PHE A 242 55.49 -22.09 11.69
N ALA A 243 55.19 -20.88 12.17
CA ALA A 243 54.34 -19.92 11.45
C ALA A 243 55.10 -18.80 10.71
N PHE A 244 56.44 -18.73 10.79
CA PHE A 244 57.22 -17.65 10.13
C PHE A 244 58.13 -18.13 9.00
N THR A 245 58.20 -19.44 8.74
CA THR A 245 59.20 -20.03 7.83
C THR A 245 58.65 -20.36 6.42
N LEU A 246 57.36 -20.11 6.16
CA LEU A 246 56.74 -20.35 4.83
C LEU A 246 56.70 -19.12 3.91
N LEU A 247 57.36 -18.01 4.26
CA LEU A 247 57.19 -16.73 3.54
C LEU A 247 58.47 -15.99 3.12
N ASN A 248 59.69 -16.53 3.25
CA ASN A 248 60.85 -15.86 2.65
C ASN A 248 62.02 -16.79 2.29
N GLN A 249 62.21 -16.92 0.98
CA GLN A 249 63.46 -17.11 0.23
C GLN A 249 64.42 -18.26 0.57
N ASN A 250 64.71 -19.00 -0.51
CA ASN A 250 66.04 -19.38 -0.98
C ASN A 250 66.90 -20.24 -0.05
N SER A 251 66.76 -21.57 -0.19
CA SER A 251 67.86 -22.48 -0.57
C SER A 251 67.44 -23.94 -0.37
N LEU A 252 67.12 -24.64 -1.45
CA LEU A 252 67.06 -26.11 -1.43
C LEU A 252 68.46 -26.65 -1.71
N LYS A 253 69.11 -27.15 -0.64
CA LYS A 253 70.07 -28.24 -0.78
C LYS A 253 69.33 -29.43 -1.36
N PHE A 254 69.83 -29.94 -2.48
CA PHE A 254 69.36 -31.19 -3.07
C PHE A 254 69.57 -32.34 -2.08
N THR A 255 68.47 -33.00 -1.69
CA THR A 255 68.50 -34.41 -1.31
C THR A 255 67.48 -35.16 -2.16
N SER A 256 68.00 -36.13 -2.90
CA SER A 256 67.32 -36.99 -3.85
C SER A 256 66.28 -37.89 -3.19
N SER A 257 65.00 -37.54 -3.25
CA SER A 257 63.87 -38.47 -3.09
C SER A 257 62.52 -37.76 -3.22
N ALA A 258 62.05 -37.52 -4.47
CA ALA A 258 60.66 -37.13 -4.73
C ALA A 258 60.27 -37.41 -6.19
N LEU A 259 60.43 -38.66 -6.62
CA LEU A 259 59.66 -39.25 -7.71
C LEU A 259 59.23 -40.61 -7.18
N GLY A 260 58.10 -40.62 -6.48
CA GLY A 260 57.45 -41.84 -6.01
C GLY A 260 56.86 -42.59 -7.20
N PHE A 261 57.71 -43.35 -7.88
CA PHE A 261 57.30 -44.39 -8.82
C PHE A 261 57.97 -45.70 -8.39
N PRO A 262 57.27 -46.84 -8.37
CA PRO A 262 57.90 -48.13 -8.11
C PRO A 262 58.64 -48.56 -9.39
N PHE A 263 59.92 -48.21 -9.50
CA PHE A 263 60.81 -48.72 -10.54
C PHE A 263 61.85 -49.66 -9.92
N GLU A 264 61.49 -50.94 -9.72
CA GLU A 264 62.50 -51.95 -9.30
C GLU A 264 63.37 -52.46 -10.47
N ASN A 265 63.23 -51.96 -11.71
CA ASN A 265 63.94 -52.54 -12.86
C ASN A 265 64.45 -51.55 -13.93
N LEU A 266 64.98 -50.38 -13.54
CA LEU A 266 65.70 -49.48 -14.47
C LEU A 266 67.13 -49.19 -13.99
N ASN A 267 68.13 -49.44 -14.84
CA ASN A 267 69.52 -49.08 -14.57
C ASN A 267 69.83 -47.75 -15.27
N VAL A 268 69.91 -46.64 -14.52
CA VAL A 268 70.19 -45.31 -15.06
C VAL A 268 71.70 -45.06 -15.03
N SER A 269 72.31 -44.82 -16.18
CA SER A 269 73.66 -44.25 -16.28
C SER A 269 73.59 -42.94 -17.06
N GLY A 270 73.90 -41.82 -16.41
CA GLY A 270 73.81 -40.48 -16.99
C GLY A 270 75.19 -39.88 -17.26
N LEU A 271 75.33 -39.22 -18.40
CA LEU A 271 76.47 -38.36 -18.76
C LEU A 271 75.94 -36.93 -18.87
N ILE A 272 76.44 -36.03 -18.02
CA ILE A 272 76.08 -34.61 -18.00
C ILE A 272 77.18 -33.85 -18.74
N THR A 273 76.84 -33.10 -19.78
CA THR A 273 77.74 -32.08 -20.34
C THR A 273 77.03 -30.74 -20.42
N GLU A 274 77.77 -29.71 -20.04
CA GLU A 274 77.33 -28.32 -20.00
C GLU A 274 78.05 -27.57 -21.12
N GLU A 275 77.29 -26.97 -22.04
CA GLU A 275 77.84 -26.04 -23.03
C GLU A 275 76.86 -24.87 -23.20
N ASN A 276 77.35 -23.66 -22.93
CA ASN A 276 76.59 -22.39 -22.97
C ASN A 276 75.36 -22.32 -22.04
N GLY A 277 75.48 -22.83 -20.81
CA GLY A 277 74.56 -22.54 -19.72
C GLY A 277 73.15 -23.10 -19.86
N ARG A 278 72.94 -24.14 -20.67
CA ARG A 278 71.70 -24.92 -20.74
C ARG A 278 71.96 -26.39 -20.47
N LEU A 279 71.16 -26.99 -19.60
CA LEU A 279 71.22 -28.41 -19.27
C LEU A 279 70.64 -29.25 -20.42
N ARG A 280 71.38 -30.24 -20.94
CA ARG A 280 70.84 -31.26 -21.85
C ARG A 280 70.83 -32.60 -21.12
N VAL A 281 69.66 -33.23 -21.04
CA VAL A 281 69.50 -34.58 -20.49
C VAL A 281 69.13 -35.52 -21.65
N LEU A 282 69.95 -36.54 -21.88
CA LEU A 282 69.63 -37.64 -22.79
C LEU A 282 69.23 -38.85 -21.95
N LEU A 283 67.96 -39.26 -22.03
CA LEU A 283 67.46 -40.50 -21.44
C LEU A 283 67.40 -41.57 -22.54
N VAL A 284 68.17 -42.65 -22.38
CA VAL A 284 68.08 -43.84 -23.24
C VAL A 284 67.61 -45.01 -22.37
N GLY A 285 66.38 -45.46 -22.59
CA GLY A 285 65.86 -46.70 -22.00
C GLY A 285 65.94 -47.83 -23.01
N VAL A 286 66.55 -48.96 -22.63
CA VAL A 286 66.47 -50.22 -23.39
C VAL A 286 65.70 -51.22 -22.52
N PRO A 287 64.63 -51.87 -23.04
CA PRO A 287 63.86 -52.81 -22.23
C PRO A 287 64.66 -54.08 -21.96
N LYS A 288 64.60 -54.58 -20.72
CA LYS A 288 65.02 -55.94 -20.37
C LYS A 288 63.88 -56.88 -20.79
N SER A 289 63.96 -57.48 -21.98
CA SER A 289 63.06 -58.57 -22.32
C SER A 289 63.41 -59.80 -21.50
N GLU A 290 62.41 -60.46 -20.93
CA GLU A 290 62.57 -61.81 -20.42
C GLU A 290 62.88 -62.74 -21.61
N GLY A 291 64.16 -63.11 -21.69
CA GLY A 291 64.66 -64.32 -22.34
C GLY A 291 64.36 -64.49 -23.82
N HIS A 292 65.07 -63.79 -24.72
CA HIS A 292 65.50 -64.27 -26.04
C HIS A 292 66.92 -63.71 -26.32
N HIS A 293 67.81 -64.49 -26.96
CA HIS A 293 69.24 -64.21 -27.14
C HIS A 293 69.55 -62.93 -27.96
N PRO A 294 70.68 -62.24 -27.71
CA PRO A 294 71.10 -61.05 -28.46
C PRO A 294 71.80 -61.47 -29.75
N GLY A 295 71.05 -61.53 -30.83
CA GLY A 295 71.56 -61.79 -32.17
C GLY A 295 70.40 -61.83 -33.14
N ASP A 296 69.94 -60.65 -33.55
CA ASP A 296 69.28 -60.35 -34.83
C ASP A 296 68.50 -59.02 -34.71
N LEU A 297 69.14 -57.90 -35.08
CA LEU A 297 68.50 -56.78 -35.77
C LEU A 297 69.60 -55.87 -36.38
N PRO A 298 69.54 -55.54 -37.69
CA PRO A 298 70.63 -54.93 -38.45
C PRO A 298 70.68 -53.41 -38.29
N GLY A 299 71.86 -52.85 -38.53
CA GLY A 299 72.24 -51.50 -38.12
C GLY A 299 71.47 -50.35 -38.77
N ILE A 300 71.36 -49.27 -38.00
CA ILE A 300 71.41 -47.88 -38.43
C ILE A 300 72.13 -47.13 -37.28
N LEU A 301 73.45 -46.98 -37.40
CA LEU A 301 74.25 -46.04 -36.61
C LEU A 301 75.16 -45.34 -37.61
N GLY A 302 74.69 -44.21 -38.13
CA GLY A 302 75.47 -43.37 -39.04
C GLY A 302 74.63 -42.65 -40.08
N GLN A 303 73.92 -41.59 -39.66
CA GLN A 303 73.63 -40.43 -40.50
C GLN A 303 73.24 -39.25 -39.59
N LEU A 304 73.95 -38.13 -39.75
CA LEU A 304 73.64 -36.85 -39.09
C LEU A 304 72.22 -36.41 -39.49
N LEU A 305 71.37 -36.15 -38.50
CA LEU A 305 70.10 -35.43 -38.67
C LEU A 305 70.17 -34.09 -37.91
N THR A 306 69.76 -33.04 -38.61
CA THR A 306 69.53 -31.64 -38.20
C THR A 306 68.56 -31.53 -37.00
N PRO A 307 68.42 -30.37 -36.30
CA PRO A 307 67.92 -30.31 -34.93
C PRO A 307 66.40 -30.46 -34.87
N PHE A 308 65.91 -31.69 -35.04
CA PHE A 308 64.59 -32.13 -34.65
C PHE A 308 64.78 -33.52 -34.05
N ASN A 309 64.69 -33.62 -32.73
CA ASN A 309 64.76 -34.91 -32.05
C ASN A 309 63.37 -35.54 -32.11
N PHE A 310 63.19 -36.51 -33.00
CA PHE A 310 62.01 -37.38 -32.99
C PHE A 310 62.27 -38.53 -32.01
N LEU A 311 61.39 -38.69 -31.02
CA LEU A 311 61.34 -39.90 -30.21
C LEU A 311 60.11 -40.69 -30.65
N THR A 312 60.31 -41.89 -31.21
CA THR A 312 59.24 -42.85 -31.48
C THR A 312 59.33 -44.01 -30.49
N ILE A 313 58.30 -44.18 -29.67
CA ILE A 313 58.12 -45.34 -28.79
C ILE A 313 56.81 -46.01 -29.16
N GLN A 314 56.91 -47.18 -29.78
CA GLN A 314 55.88 -48.23 -30.01
C GLN A 314 54.43 -47.85 -30.41
N GLN A 315 54.14 -46.58 -30.73
CA GLN A 315 52.97 -45.99 -31.43
C GLN A 315 52.91 -44.45 -31.27
N TYR A 316 53.77 -43.86 -30.46
CA TYR A 316 53.74 -42.43 -30.10
C TYR A 316 54.89 -41.66 -30.73
N GLY A 317 54.59 -40.50 -31.32
CA GLY A 317 55.59 -39.54 -31.80
C GLY A 317 55.58 -38.30 -30.91
N ILE A 318 56.73 -37.95 -30.33
CA ILE A 318 56.90 -36.74 -29.50
C ILE A 318 57.75 -35.73 -30.28
N ILE A 319 57.24 -34.50 -30.45
CA ILE A 319 58.01 -33.36 -30.96
C ILE A 319 58.31 -32.42 -29.79
N LEU A 320 59.59 -32.20 -29.52
CA LEU A 320 60.07 -31.21 -28.55
C LEU A 320 60.84 -30.12 -29.30
N SER A 321 60.38 -28.86 -29.23
CA SER A 321 61.14 -27.70 -29.70
C SER A 321 61.32 -26.70 -28.57
N ASN A 322 62.54 -26.17 -28.45
CA ASN A 322 62.91 -25.17 -27.45
C ASN A 322 63.21 -23.78 -28.07
N ASP A 323 62.96 -23.60 -29.38
CA ASP A 323 63.21 -22.35 -30.12
C ASP A 323 61.95 -21.79 -30.81
N PHE A 324 61.89 -20.46 -30.93
CA PHE A 324 60.86 -19.67 -31.63
C PHE A 324 60.87 -19.94 -33.14
N ILE A 325 59.75 -20.41 -33.71
CA ILE A 325 59.60 -20.63 -35.15
C ILE A 325 58.45 -19.74 -35.69
N PRO A 326 58.71 -18.50 -36.14
CA PRO A 326 57.69 -17.71 -36.79
C PRO A 326 57.47 -18.21 -38.22
N GLY A 327 56.25 -18.65 -38.52
CA GLY A 327 55.76 -18.77 -39.91
C GLY A 327 56.20 -20.00 -40.71
N LYS A 328 56.41 -21.18 -40.10
CA LYS A 328 56.58 -22.43 -40.86
C LYS A 328 55.45 -23.43 -40.61
N GLU A 329 54.87 -23.91 -41.71
CA GLU A 329 53.89 -25.00 -41.76
C GLU A 329 54.58 -26.36 -41.50
N LEU A 330 54.01 -27.19 -40.61
CA LEU A 330 54.45 -28.58 -40.37
C LEU A 330 53.67 -29.54 -41.26
N ILE A 331 54.38 -30.46 -41.94
CA ILE A 331 53.78 -31.48 -42.80
C ILE A 331 53.32 -32.68 -41.95
N HIS A 332 52.07 -33.09 -42.19
CA HIS A 332 51.27 -34.01 -41.40
C HIS A 332 51.66 -35.50 -41.58
N PHE A 333 51.42 -36.34 -40.57
CA PHE A 333 51.38 -37.81 -40.66
C PHE A 333 49.96 -38.29 -40.28
N GLY A 334 49.05 -38.39 -41.28
CA GLY A 334 47.64 -38.78 -41.09
C GLY A 334 46.70 -38.30 -42.22
N GLN A 335 45.61 -39.03 -42.51
CA GLN A 335 44.72 -38.78 -43.67
C GLN A 335 43.66 -37.69 -43.43
N ALA A 336 44.05 -36.42 -43.33
CA ALA A 336 43.16 -35.28 -43.59
C ALA A 336 44.01 -34.06 -43.97
N ALA A 337 43.82 -33.52 -45.18
CA ALA A 337 44.82 -32.71 -45.86
C ALA A 337 44.73 -31.19 -45.62
N ASP A 338 43.77 -30.68 -44.85
CA ASP A 338 43.42 -29.25 -44.90
C ASP A 338 43.58 -28.45 -43.58
N ASP A 339 44.03 -29.07 -42.48
CA ASP A 339 44.22 -28.36 -41.19
C ASP A 339 45.66 -27.85 -41.00
N LYS A 340 45.81 -26.52 -40.86
CA LYS A 340 47.09 -25.85 -40.62
C LYS A 340 47.30 -25.60 -39.12
N MET A 341 48.43 -26.07 -38.57
CA MET A 341 48.81 -25.88 -37.17
C MET A 341 49.75 -24.68 -37.01
N ILE A 342 49.41 -23.71 -36.15
CA ILE A 342 50.23 -22.52 -35.86
C ILE A 342 50.65 -22.54 -34.38
N LEU A 343 51.95 -22.68 -34.11
CA LEU A 343 52.50 -22.71 -32.74
C LEU A 343 52.75 -21.30 -32.20
N LYS A 344 52.37 -21.05 -30.93
CA LYS A 344 52.64 -19.79 -30.20
C LYS A 344 53.95 -19.90 -29.36
N PRO A 345 54.53 -18.79 -28.88
CA PRO A 345 55.77 -18.81 -28.08
C PRO A 345 55.59 -19.57 -26.75
N GLY A 346 56.44 -20.55 -26.48
CA GLY A 346 56.39 -21.42 -25.28
C GLY A 346 57.02 -22.80 -25.53
N LEU A 347 57.22 -23.60 -24.48
CA LEU A 347 57.60 -25.01 -24.64
C LEU A 347 56.36 -25.78 -25.11
N ASN A 348 56.32 -26.11 -26.40
CA ASN A 348 55.24 -26.87 -27.01
C ASN A 348 55.65 -28.36 -27.07
N ILE A 349 54.86 -29.24 -26.47
CA ILE A 349 55.04 -30.71 -26.53
C ILE A 349 53.81 -31.27 -27.26
N ALA A 350 53.97 -31.81 -28.47
CA ALA A 350 52.87 -32.54 -29.11
C ALA A 350 52.97 -34.03 -28.76
N LEU A 351 51.91 -34.59 -28.16
CA LEU A 351 51.78 -36.00 -27.81
C LEU A 351 50.64 -36.62 -28.64
N LEU A 352 50.92 -37.74 -29.27
CA LEU A 352 49.89 -38.65 -29.78
C LEU A 352 49.64 -39.66 -28.65
N SER A 353 48.41 -39.85 -28.14
CA SER A 353 48.10 -40.96 -27.22
C SER A 353 46.66 -41.45 -27.33
N GLN A 354 46.41 -42.74 -27.02
CA GLN A 354 45.10 -43.19 -26.53
C GLN A 354 44.99 -42.81 -25.04
N LEU A 355 43.83 -42.35 -24.58
CA LEU A 355 43.67 -41.64 -23.31
C LEU A 355 43.41 -42.58 -22.10
N SER A 356 43.30 -43.90 -22.31
CA SER A 356 42.66 -44.84 -21.39
C SER A 356 43.53 -45.62 -20.38
N ASP A 357 44.82 -45.29 -20.20
CA ASP A 357 45.76 -46.09 -19.36
C ASP A 357 46.34 -45.35 -18.13
N SER A 358 45.62 -44.41 -17.50
CA SER A 358 46.12 -43.72 -16.28
C SER A 358 45.22 -43.90 -15.07
N ASP A 359 45.82 -44.17 -13.90
CA ASP A 359 45.12 -44.29 -12.60
C ASP A 359 45.06 -42.94 -11.86
N GLY A 360 43.96 -42.69 -11.13
CA GLY A 360 43.75 -41.50 -10.29
C GLY A 360 42.97 -40.37 -10.97
N VAL A 361 42.95 -39.17 -10.36
CA VAL A 361 42.15 -38.00 -10.79
C VAL A 361 42.36 -37.62 -12.26
N LEU A 362 43.57 -37.82 -12.79
CA LEU A 362 43.89 -37.56 -14.19
C LEU A 362 43.21 -38.60 -15.12
N GLY A 363 43.17 -39.88 -14.74
CA GLY A 363 42.46 -40.92 -15.47
C GLY A 363 40.95 -40.73 -15.51
N ASP A 364 40.36 -40.30 -14.39
CA ASP A 364 38.94 -39.97 -14.32
C ASP A 364 38.61 -38.77 -15.25
N LEU A 365 39.44 -37.72 -15.25
CA LEU A 365 39.29 -36.58 -16.17
C LEU A 365 39.46 -36.99 -17.65
N LEU A 366 40.43 -37.86 -17.95
CA LEU A 366 40.68 -38.35 -19.31
C LEU A 366 39.55 -39.27 -19.80
N SER A 367 38.89 -40.02 -18.91
CA SER A 367 37.71 -40.82 -19.23
C SER A 367 36.47 -39.96 -19.56
N VAL A 368 36.31 -38.81 -18.89
CA VAL A 368 35.27 -37.81 -19.21
C VAL A 368 35.53 -37.21 -20.59
N VAL A 369 36.79 -36.91 -20.91
CA VAL A 369 37.21 -36.40 -22.21
C VAL A 369 36.99 -37.46 -23.31
N GLU A 370 37.32 -38.74 -23.08
CA GLU A 370 36.98 -39.84 -24.01
C GLU A 370 35.47 -39.98 -24.22
N GLY A 371 34.67 -39.84 -23.16
CA GLY A 371 33.21 -39.85 -23.23
C GLY A 371 32.62 -38.69 -24.04
N ILE A 372 33.30 -37.54 -24.10
CA ILE A 372 32.88 -36.35 -24.85
C ILE A 372 33.34 -36.42 -26.32
N ILE A 373 34.54 -36.95 -26.59
CA ILE A 373 35.18 -36.92 -27.92
C ILE A 373 34.85 -38.19 -28.76
N GLY A 374 34.48 -39.29 -28.10
CA GLY A 374 34.25 -40.60 -28.72
C GLY A 374 35.54 -41.40 -28.98
N ASP A 375 35.41 -42.71 -29.25
CA ASP A 375 36.56 -43.62 -29.43
C ASP A 375 37.45 -43.22 -30.64
N GLY A 376 38.72 -42.84 -30.40
CA GLY A 376 39.67 -42.49 -31.47
C GLY A 376 41.08 -42.09 -31.01
N THR A 377 42.03 -42.03 -31.94
CA THR A 377 43.38 -41.47 -31.72
C THR A 377 43.35 -39.96 -31.94
N HIS A 378 43.61 -39.17 -30.90
CA HIS A 378 43.52 -37.70 -30.95
C HIS A 378 44.90 -37.03 -30.84
N PHE A 379 45.06 -35.90 -31.52
CA PHE A 379 46.27 -35.08 -31.45
C PHE A 379 46.19 -34.17 -30.22
N ILE A 380 47.10 -34.34 -29.26
CA ILE A 380 47.15 -33.56 -28.04
C ILE A 380 48.36 -32.62 -28.13
N VAL A 381 48.15 -31.32 -28.01
CA VAL A 381 49.22 -30.32 -28.02
C VAL A 381 49.35 -29.73 -26.61
N TRP A 382 50.36 -30.16 -25.87
CA TRP A 382 50.71 -29.56 -24.58
C TRP A 382 51.42 -28.22 -24.79
N ASN A 383 50.98 -27.21 -24.04
CA ASN A 383 51.68 -25.94 -23.90
C ASN A 383 51.99 -25.72 -22.42
N ILE A 384 53.24 -25.97 -22.00
CA ILE A 384 53.62 -25.75 -20.61
C ILE A 384 54.02 -24.28 -20.47
N ARG A 385 53.21 -23.48 -19.76
CA ARG A 385 53.54 -22.09 -19.40
C ARG A 385 53.96 -22.01 -17.93
N ASP A 386 55.23 -21.68 -17.71
CA ASP A 386 55.87 -21.29 -16.43
C ASP A 386 55.73 -22.22 -15.20
N THR A 387 56.71 -22.09 -14.30
CA THR A 387 57.04 -23.04 -13.23
C THR A 387 56.29 -22.80 -11.90
N THR A 388 54.96 -22.65 -11.92
CA THR A 388 54.10 -22.70 -10.72
C THR A 388 53.21 -23.97 -10.76
N PRO A 389 52.53 -24.40 -9.67
CA PRO A 389 51.81 -25.68 -9.63
C PRO A 389 50.56 -25.74 -10.55
N ASP A 390 50.30 -24.69 -11.33
CA ASP A 390 49.14 -24.54 -12.19
C ASP A 390 49.46 -25.05 -13.60
N PHE A 391 49.13 -26.31 -13.91
CA PHE A 391 49.19 -26.82 -15.28
C PHE A 391 47.82 -26.74 -15.96
N SER A 392 47.80 -26.26 -17.21
CA SER A 392 46.61 -26.25 -18.08
C SER A 392 46.94 -27.00 -19.38
N LEU A 393 46.00 -27.83 -19.84
CA LEU A 393 46.11 -28.61 -21.08
C LEU A 393 45.01 -28.20 -22.05
N ASP A 394 45.38 -27.58 -23.17
CA ASP A 394 44.47 -27.20 -24.25
C ASP A 394 44.49 -28.24 -25.39
N ILE A 395 43.32 -28.75 -25.78
CA ILE A 395 43.11 -29.77 -26.81
C ILE A 395 42.15 -29.22 -27.84
N ARG A 396 42.60 -29.06 -29.09
CA ARG A 396 41.73 -28.64 -30.19
C ARG A 396 41.10 -29.86 -30.86
N ILE A 397 39.78 -29.86 -31.00
CA ILE A 397 39.05 -30.98 -31.59
C ILE A 397 38.57 -30.56 -33.00
N PRO A 398 39.02 -31.23 -34.07
CA PRO A 398 38.74 -30.82 -35.46
C PRO A 398 37.33 -31.20 -35.96
N LYS A 399 36.38 -31.49 -35.06
CA LYS A 399 35.00 -31.86 -35.37
C LYS A 399 34.04 -31.24 -34.37
N ASP A 400 32.82 -30.95 -34.83
CA ASP A 400 31.73 -30.51 -33.97
C ASP A 400 31.44 -31.55 -32.88
N ILE A 401 31.10 -31.09 -31.68
CA ILE A 401 30.77 -31.92 -30.51
C ILE A 401 29.30 -31.72 -30.16
N ASP A 402 28.53 -32.80 -30.13
CA ASP A 402 27.19 -32.80 -29.54
C ASP A 402 27.30 -32.93 -28.02
N LEU A 403 26.91 -31.89 -27.30
CA LEU A 403 26.86 -31.92 -25.84
C LEU A 403 25.58 -32.59 -25.37
N SER A 404 25.73 -33.79 -24.83
CA SER A 404 24.66 -34.56 -24.20
C SER A 404 24.79 -34.54 -22.67
N ILE A 405 23.78 -34.07 -21.95
CA ILE A 405 23.73 -34.14 -20.47
C ILE A 405 22.48 -34.92 -20.08
N GLY A 406 22.65 -36.03 -19.34
CA GLY A 406 21.53 -36.88 -18.91
C GLY A 406 20.77 -37.59 -20.05
N GLY A 407 21.42 -37.79 -21.21
CA GLY A 407 20.81 -38.35 -22.41
C GLY A 407 20.02 -37.35 -23.27
N ILE A 408 20.05 -36.06 -22.91
CA ILE A 408 19.47 -34.96 -23.68
C ILE A 408 20.60 -34.25 -24.42
N ASN A 409 20.53 -34.22 -25.76
CA ASN A 409 21.37 -33.34 -26.57
C ASN A 409 20.94 -31.88 -26.33
N ILE A 410 21.83 -31.07 -25.79
CA ILE A 410 21.52 -29.68 -25.40
C ILE A 410 21.98 -28.71 -26.49
N PHE A 411 23.23 -28.77 -26.94
CA PHE A 411 23.73 -27.99 -28.09
C PHE A 411 24.87 -28.73 -28.82
N GLY A 412 25.02 -28.45 -30.11
CA GLY A 412 26.23 -28.76 -30.88
C GLY A 412 27.24 -27.61 -30.78
N LEU A 413 28.46 -27.90 -30.34
CA LEU A 413 29.60 -27.00 -30.35
C LEU A 413 30.36 -27.13 -31.67
N ILE A 414 30.52 -26.02 -32.38
CA ILE A 414 31.32 -25.90 -33.60
C ILE A 414 32.72 -25.38 -33.23
N ASP A 415 33.75 -25.91 -33.88
CA ASP A 415 35.17 -25.62 -33.63
C ASP A 415 35.61 -25.72 -32.15
N PRO A 416 35.36 -26.84 -31.44
CA PRO A 416 35.60 -26.92 -30.01
C PRO A 416 37.09 -26.98 -29.61
N GLU A 417 37.40 -26.31 -28.49
CA GLU A 417 38.70 -26.32 -27.81
C GLU A 417 38.50 -26.69 -26.33
N VAL A 418 39.13 -27.76 -25.87
CA VAL A 418 39.00 -28.29 -24.50
C VAL A 418 40.20 -27.87 -23.68
N SER A 419 40.01 -27.15 -22.58
CA SER A 419 41.04 -26.86 -21.59
C SER A 419 40.82 -27.67 -20.31
N LEU A 420 41.87 -28.27 -19.77
CA LEU A 420 41.84 -29.01 -18.49
C LEU A 420 42.62 -28.23 -17.44
N SER A 421 42.04 -28.03 -16.26
CA SER A 421 42.71 -27.45 -15.09
C SER A 421 42.73 -28.45 -13.95
N ALA A 422 43.85 -28.52 -13.23
CA ALA A 422 44.07 -29.49 -12.15
C ALA A 422 43.64 -28.98 -10.77
N ILE A 423 43.58 -27.66 -10.57
CA ILE A 423 43.34 -27.05 -9.26
C ILE A 423 42.43 -25.81 -9.44
N PRO A 424 41.13 -25.89 -9.09
CA PRO A 424 40.37 -27.12 -8.85
C PRO A 424 40.19 -27.92 -10.15
N PRO A 425 40.01 -29.26 -10.08
CA PRO A 425 39.81 -30.10 -11.25
C PRO A 425 38.56 -29.67 -12.02
N SER A 426 38.75 -29.22 -13.27
CA SER A 426 37.63 -28.88 -14.16
C SER A 426 38.01 -29.05 -15.63
N VAL A 427 37.01 -29.41 -16.44
CA VAL A 427 37.10 -29.41 -17.91
C VAL A 427 36.37 -28.19 -18.42
N GLU A 428 36.99 -27.38 -19.26
CA GLU A 428 36.35 -26.30 -19.99
C GLU A 428 36.33 -26.63 -21.47
N VAL A 429 35.18 -26.50 -22.14
CA VAL A 429 35.04 -26.70 -23.57
C VAL A 429 34.56 -25.38 -24.18
N SER A 430 35.45 -24.71 -24.89
CA SER A 430 35.16 -23.49 -25.65
C SER A 430 34.74 -23.83 -27.09
N GLY A 431 33.94 -22.98 -27.72
CA GLY A 431 33.53 -23.14 -29.11
C GLY A 431 32.40 -22.19 -29.50
N LEU A 432 31.79 -22.43 -30.67
CA LEU A 432 30.62 -21.71 -31.14
C LEU A 432 29.35 -22.54 -30.93
N ILE A 433 28.31 -21.96 -30.34
CA ILE A 433 26.96 -22.55 -30.32
C ILE A 433 26.07 -21.84 -31.33
N ASN A 434 25.37 -22.60 -32.16
CA ASN A 434 24.29 -22.04 -32.98
C ASN A 434 23.04 -21.83 -32.12
N PHE A 435 22.75 -20.58 -31.80
CA PHE A 435 21.49 -20.17 -31.20
C PHE A 435 20.45 -19.90 -32.30
N SER A 436 19.35 -20.64 -32.26
CA SER A 436 18.28 -20.55 -33.26
C SER A 436 16.94 -20.18 -32.62
N LEU A 437 16.41 -19.03 -33.00
CA LEU A 437 15.02 -18.59 -32.77
C LEU A 437 14.46 -18.18 -34.13
N PRO A 438 13.87 -19.08 -34.93
CA PRO A 438 13.52 -18.79 -36.32
C PRO A 438 12.72 -17.49 -36.48
N PRO A 439 13.15 -16.55 -37.36
CA PRO A 439 14.21 -16.68 -38.37
C PRO A 439 15.64 -16.37 -37.91
N LEU A 440 15.83 -15.92 -36.67
CA LEU A 440 17.13 -15.57 -36.10
C LEU A 440 18.02 -16.81 -35.93
N ASN A 441 19.20 -16.82 -36.57
CA ASN A 441 20.20 -17.87 -36.44
C ASN A 441 21.57 -17.22 -36.24
N ILE A 442 22.17 -17.40 -35.07
CA ILE A 442 23.41 -16.72 -34.67
C ILE A 442 24.39 -17.72 -34.07
N ALA A 443 25.64 -17.68 -34.51
CA ALA A 443 26.73 -18.39 -33.85
C ALA A 443 27.25 -17.55 -32.67
N LEU A 444 27.11 -18.08 -31.46
CA LEU A 444 27.56 -17.46 -30.22
C LEU A 444 28.87 -18.11 -29.76
N PRO A 445 30.00 -17.36 -29.69
CA PRO A 445 31.21 -17.86 -29.08
C PRO A 445 31.07 -17.92 -27.55
N GLY A 446 31.69 -18.93 -26.94
CA GLY A 446 31.66 -19.10 -25.50
C GLY A 446 32.34 -20.36 -25.02
N SER A 447 32.10 -20.72 -23.76
CA SER A 447 32.63 -21.93 -23.16
C SER A 447 31.67 -22.56 -22.16
N ILE A 448 31.85 -23.86 -21.92
CA ILE A 448 31.18 -24.64 -20.88
C ILE A 448 32.23 -25.25 -19.97
N ARG A 449 32.10 -25.00 -18.68
CA ARG A 449 32.90 -25.59 -17.63
C ARG A 449 32.14 -26.73 -16.95
N LEU A 450 32.75 -27.90 -16.91
CA LEU A 450 32.35 -29.09 -16.18
C LEU A 450 33.19 -29.15 -14.88
N GLY A 451 32.54 -28.93 -13.75
CA GLY A 451 33.11 -29.13 -12.41
C GLY A 451 32.61 -30.44 -11.78
N ALA A 452 33.11 -30.79 -10.61
CA ALA A 452 32.81 -32.06 -9.94
C ALA A 452 31.30 -32.33 -9.72
N ASN A 453 30.48 -31.29 -9.50
CA ASN A 453 29.04 -31.42 -9.24
C ASN A 453 28.17 -30.41 -10.03
N SER A 454 28.76 -29.64 -10.94
CA SER A 454 28.07 -28.56 -11.66
C SER A 454 28.58 -28.39 -13.07
N ILE A 455 27.70 -27.94 -13.96
CA ILE A 455 28.01 -27.51 -15.32
C ILE A 455 27.63 -26.04 -15.41
N SER A 456 28.51 -25.20 -15.94
CA SER A 456 28.23 -23.78 -16.18
C SER A 456 28.80 -23.37 -17.51
N GLY A 457 28.02 -22.77 -18.39
CA GLY A 457 28.48 -22.22 -19.65
C GLY A 457 27.88 -20.86 -19.97
N SER A 458 28.65 -20.06 -20.70
CA SER A 458 28.26 -18.74 -21.18
C SER A 458 28.72 -18.58 -22.62
N PHE A 459 27.78 -18.21 -23.50
CA PHE A 459 28.03 -17.91 -24.90
C PHE A 459 27.44 -16.56 -25.23
N SER A 460 28.20 -15.67 -25.85
CA SER A 460 27.76 -14.28 -26.04
C SER A 460 28.30 -13.67 -27.32
N VAL A 461 27.51 -12.79 -27.92
CA VAL A 461 27.94 -11.90 -28.98
C VAL A 461 27.56 -10.46 -28.66
N GLU A 462 28.49 -9.56 -28.92
CA GLU A 462 28.27 -8.11 -28.89
C GLU A 462 28.31 -7.59 -30.32
N LYS A 463 27.15 -7.53 -30.96
CA LYS A 463 27.01 -7.03 -32.34
C LYS A 463 25.58 -6.56 -32.54
N GLU A 464 25.41 -5.54 -33.38
CA GLU A 464 24.10 -5.18 -33.90
C GLU A 464 23.54 -6.36 -34.70
N LEU A 465 22.38 -6.84 -34.28
CA LEU A 465 21.67 -7.99 -34.82
C LEU A 465 20.27 -7.56 -35.26
N GLU A 466 19.70 -8.31 -36.20
CA GLU A 466 18.32 -8.10 -36.65
C GLU A 466 17.32 -8.23 -35.49
N SER A 467 16.12 -7.68 -35.68
CA SER A 467 15.05 -7.72 -34.68
C SER A 467 14.65 -9.16 -34.31
N PHE A 468 13.97 -9.33 -33.16
CA PHE A 468 13.40 -10.61 -32.77
C PHE A 468 12.49 -11.20 -33.88
N PRO A 469 12.16 -12.49 -33.86
CA PRO A 469 11.05 -13.00 -34.64
C PRO A 469 9.73 -12.33 -34.23
N PRO A 470 8.69 -12.34 -35.09
CA PRO A 470 7.32 -12.09 -34.65
C PRO A 470 6.98 -12.95 -33.41
N PRO A 471 6.30 -12.41 -32.39
CA PRO A 471 5.54 -11.16 -32.42
C PRO A 471 6.32 -9.88 -32.02
N PHE A 472 7.56 -9.97 -31.55
CA PHE A 472 8.35 -8.79 -31.11
C PHE A 472 9.29 -8.23 -32.19
N GLY A 473 9.35 -8.89 -33.35
CA GLY A 473 10.15 -8.51 -34.52
C GLY A 473 9.69 -7.26 -35.25
N PHE A 474 9.58 -6.15 -34.54
CA PHE A 474 9.29 -4.88 -35.17
C PHE A 474 10.56 -4.32 -35.85
N PRO A 475 10.45 -3.72 -37.06
CA PRO A 475 11.60 -3.22 -37.82
C PRO A 475 12.50 -2.23 -37.08
N GLY A 476 11.97 -1.52 -36.09
CA GLY A 476 12.68 -0.52 -35.30
C GLY A 476 13.21 -1.01 -33.96
N ILE A 477 13.09 -2.31 -33.62
CA ILE A 477 13.72 -2.89 -32.42
C ILE A 477 14.98 -3.62 -32.86
N HIS A 478 16.14 -3.17 -32.41
CA HIS A 478 17.44 -3.75 -32.80
C HIS A 478 18.12 -4.37 -31.59
N LEU A 479 18.63 -5.58 -31.75
CA LEU A 479 19.37 -6.26 -30.69
C LEU A 479 20.83 -5.79 -30.71
N SER A 480 21.35 -5.41 -29.54
CA SER A 480 22.73 -4.93 -29.39
C SER A 480 23.66 -5.98 -28.80
N THR A 481 23.13 -6.80 -27.90
CA THR A 481 23.85 -7.91 -27.26
C THR A 481 22.92 -9.12 -27.15
N LEU A 482 23.51 -10.32 -27.22
CA LEU A 482 22.82 -11.57 -26.96
C LEU A 482 23.77 -12.51 -26.22
N GLN A 483 23.32 -13.02 -25.08
CA GLN A 483 24.03 -13.97 -24.24
C GLN A 483 23.14 -15.17 -23.95
N LEU A 484 23.71 -16.36 -24.04
CA LEU A 484 23.14 -17.64 -23.66
C LEU A 484 23.89 -18.16 -22.44
N MET A 485 23.15 -18.53 -21.41
CA MET A 485 23.65 -19.07 -20.15
C MET A 485 23.12 -20.49 -19.96
N ILE A 486 24.01 -21.40 -19.57
CA ILE A 486 23.70 -22.78 -19.24
C ILE A 486 24.21 -23.05 -17.83
N GLN A 487 23.35 -23.51 -16.93
CA GLN A 487 23.72 -23.91 -15.58
C GLN A 487 23.07 -25.24 -15.24
N ALA A 488 23.84 -26.23 -14.81
CA ALA A 488 23.30 -27.49 -14.33
C ALA A 488 23.95 -27.91 -13.00
N GLN A 489 23.15 -28.48 -12.12
CA GLN A 489 23.58 -29.20 -10.92
C GLN A 489 23.40 -30.68 -11.19
N LEU A 490 24.40 -31.52 -10.88
CA LEU A 490 24.36 -32.95 -11.19
C LEU A 490 23.69 -33.78 -10.09
N ASN A 491 23.66 -33.27 -8.85
CA ASN A 491 23.07 -33.96 -7.69
C ASN A 491 22.30 -33.00 -6.77
N PRO A 492 20.95 -33.08 -6.72
CA PRO A 492 20.09 -33.75 -7.71
C PRO A 492 20.23 -33.11 -9.10
N PHE A 493 19.96 -33.87 -10.16
CA PHE A 493 20.07 -33.34 -11.52
C PHE A 493 19.04 -32.22 -11.77
N ASN A 494 19.53 -31.02 -12.09
CA ASN A 494 18.72 -29.89 -12.54
C ASN A 494 19.50 -29.11 -13.59
N ILE A 495 18.85 -28.63 -14.65
CA ILE A 495 19.47 -27.81 -15.69
C ILE A 495 18.58 -26.60 -16.00
N ASN A 496 19.18 -25.42 -15.98
CA ASN A 496 18.60 -24.15 -16.33
C ASN A 496 19.32 -23.60 -17.57
N ILE A 497 18.54 -23.28 -18.60
CA ILE A 497 19.03 -22.62 -19.81
C ILE A 497 18.27 -21.31 -19.93
N GLY A 498 19.02 -20.21 -20.02
CA GLY A 498 18.48 -18.87 -20.17
C GLY A 498 19.21 -18.11 -21.26
N ALA A 499 18.54 -17.17 -21.91
CA ALA A 499 19.21 -16.17 -22.75
C ALA A 499 18.84 -14.76 -22.27
N SER A 500 19.75 -13.81 -22.42
CA SER A 500 19.52 -12.40 -22.06
C SER A 500 20.28 -11.47 -23.01
N GLY A 501 19.94 -10.19 -23.00
CA GLY A 501 20.62 -9.21 -23.83
C GLY A 501 19.97 -7.84 -23.78
N ALA A 502 20.57 -6.87 -24.47
CA ALA A 502 20.11 -5.49 -24.56
C ALA A 502 19.61 -5.18 -25.97
N PHE A 503 18.61 -4.32 -26.07
CA PHE A 503 18.05 -3.82 -27.31
C PHE A 503 17.93 -2.30 -27.31
N TYR A 504 17.72 -1.70 -28.47
CA TYR A 504 17.35 -0.30 -28.61
C TYR A 504 16.23 -0.14 -29.63
N ILE A 505 15.56 1.00 -29.58
CA ILE A 505 14.44 1.34 -30.44
C ILE A 505 14.83 2.52 -31.32
N GLY A 506 14.69 2.38 -32.64
CA GLY A 506 14.92 3.44 -33.63
C GLY A 506 16.09 3.19 -34.58
N PRO A 507 16.26 4.07 -35.58
CA PRO A 507 17.22 3.87 -36.67
C PRO A 507 18.68 4.13 -36.27
N ASP A 508 18.91 4.88 -35.20
CA ASP A 508 20.24 5.30 -34.76
C ASP A 508 20.62 4.58 -33.45
N LYS A 509 21.72 3.82 -33.47
CA LYS A 509 22.26 3.16 -32.27
C LYS A 509 22.66 4.20 -31.21
N PRO A 510 22.11 4.16 -29.98
CA PRO A 510 22.51 5.06 -28.91
C PRO A 510 23.99 4.92 -28.53
N SER A 511 24.64 6.04 -28.21
CA SER A 511 26.06 6.08 -27.82
C SER A 511 26.37 5.50 -26.44
N ASN A 512 25.33 5.25 -25.62
CA ASN A 512 25.40 4.86 -24.21
C ASN A 512 24.77 3.48 -23.94
N LEU A 513 24.73 2.60 -24.94
CA LEU A 513 24.29 1.22 -24.72
C LEU A 513 25.29 0.45 -23.84
N PRO A 514 24.82 -0.49 -23.00
CA PRO A 514 25.70 -1.37 -22.24
C PRO A 514 26.60 -2.18 -23.19
N GLU A 515 27.92 -2.11 -23.01
CA GLU A 515 28.90 -2.95 -23.75
C GLU A 515 28.79 -4.44 -23.33
N SER A 516 28.24 -4.69 -22.14
CA SER A 516 27.94 -6.04 -21.66
C SER A 516 26.71 -6.02 -20.75
N VAL A 517 25.86 -7.03 -20.87
CA VAL A 517 24.76 -7.27 -19.92
C VAL A 517 25.25 -8.24 -18.85
N THR A 518 24.87 -8.00 -17.60
CA THR A 518 25.21 -8.93 -16.51
C THR A 518 24.44 -10.24 -16.75
N PRO A 519 25.07 -11.43 -16.64
CA PRO A 519 24.36 -12.68 -16.81
C PRO A 519 23.17 -12.75 -15.85
N LEU A 520 21.95 -12.66 -16.39
CA LEU A 520 20.73 -12.74 -15.60
C LEU A 520 20.37 -14.20 -15.35
N SER A 521 20.11 -14.53 -14.09
CA SER A 521 19.36 -15.73 -13.76
C SER A 521 17.93 -15.63 -14.32
N PRO A 522 17.25 -16.76 -14.59
CA PRO A 522 15.87 -16.78 -15.08
C PRO A 522 14.86 -16.01 -14.20
N GLU A 523 15.22 -15.68 -12.96
CA GLU A 523 14.37 -15.09 -11.93
C GLU A 523 14.62 -13.58 -11.73
N GLU A 524 15.62 -13.00 -12.40
CA GLU A 524 15.98 -11.57 -12.28
C GLU A 524 15.27 -10.69 -13.31
N ILE A 525 14.92 -9.46 -12.90
CA ILE A 525 14.24 -8.49 -13.76
C ILE A 525 15.30 -7.96 -14.75
N PRO A 526 15.05 -8.02 -16.08
CA PRO A 526 15.93 -7.38 -17.04
C PRO A 526 16.11 -5.88 -16.74
N GLY A 527 17.30 -5.35 -16.95
CA GLY A 527 17.56 -3.92 -16.86
C GLY A 527 16.81 -3.12 -17.94
N ASN A 528 16.95 -1.79 -17.88
CA ASN A 528 16.30 -0.90 -18.84
C ASN A 528 16.73 -1.21 -20.28
N ASN A 529 15.76 -1.47 -21.15
CA ASN A 529 15.94 -1.91 -22.52
C ASN A 529 16.73 -3.24 -22.64
N GLU A 530 16.53 -4.15 -21.69
CA GLU A 530 17.06 -5.50 -21.69
C GLU A 530 15.95 -6.55 -21.76
N PHE A 531 16.32 -7.77 -22.13
CA PHE A 531 15.41 -8.92 -22.18
C PHE A 531 16.02 -10.16 -21.52
N SER A 532 15.15 -11.07 -21.11
CA SER A 532 15.49 -12.43 -20.67
C SER A 532 14.55 -13.46 -21.29
N ILE A 533 15.07 -14.65 -21.56
CA ILE A 533 14.35 -15.79 -22.13
C ILE A 533 14.65 -17.01 -21.27
N ILE A 534 13.60 -17.70 -20.82
CA ILE A 534 13.68 -18.97 -20.11
C ILE A 534 13.33 -20.09 -21.08
N PHE A 535 14.11 -21.17 -21.07
CA PHE A 535 13.88 -22.36 -21.90
C PHE A 535 13.42 -23.55 -21.05
N THR A 536 12.57 -24.41 -21.61
CA THR A 536 12.29 -25.75 -21.07
C THR A 536 13.19 -26.80 -21.71
N THR A 537 13.51 -27.85 -20.96
CA THR A 537 14.32 -29.00 -21.41
C THR A 537 13.50 -30.30 -21.49
N GLN A 538 12.17 -30.24 -21.38
CA GLN A 538 11.33 -31.44 -21.44
C GLN A 538 11.33 -32.11 -22.83
N GLY A 539 11.51 -33.43 -22.86
CA GLY A 539 11.32 -34.23 -24.08
C GLY A 539 12.48 -34.20 -25.09
N GLY A 540 13.66 -33.70 -24.69
CA GLY A 540 14.86 -33.71 -25.53
C GLY A 540 15.01 -32.53 -26.50
N ALA A 541 14.15 -31.52 -26.41
CA ALA A 541 14.24 -30.30 -27.21
C ALA A 541 14.19 -29.05 -26.32
N THR A 542 15.09 -28.08 -26.56
CA THR A 542 15.10 -26.79 -25.88
C THR A 542 14.16 -25.82 -26.58
N ALA A 543 13.08 -25.40 -25.91
CA ALA A 543 12.14 -24.41 -26.45
C ALA A 543 11.96 -23.24 -25.48
N PRO A 544 11.86 -21.99 -25.99
CA PRO A 544 11.58 -20.84 -25.13
C PRO A 544 10.16 -20.96 -24.56
N ILE A 545 10.01 -20.72 -23.26
CA ILE A 545 8.73 -20.79 -22.53
C ILE A 545 8.32 -19.46 -21.92
N LEU A 546 9.27 -18.54 -21.70
CA LEU A 546 9.00 -17.18 -21.24
C LEU A 546 10.04 -16.24 -21.86
N LEU A 547 9.59 -15.19 -22.55
CA LEU A 547 10.38 -14.02 -22.90
C LEU A 547 9.87 -12.86 -22.06
N SER A 548 10.77 -12.13 -21.40
CA SER A 548 10.47 -10.91 -20.66
C SER A 548 11.36 -9.80 -21.18
N MET A 549 10.79 -8.64 -21.48
CA MET A 549 11.50 -7.45 -21.95
C MET A 549 11.13 -6.29 -21.04
N TYR A 550 12.12 -5.49 -20.65
CA TYR A 550 11.88 -4.31 -19.82
C TYR A 550 12.27 -3.06 -20.59
N LEU A 551 11.34 -2.13 -20.73
CA LEU A 551 11.54 -0.88 -21.45
C LEU A 551 11.56 0.27 -20.45
N ASP A 552 12.53 1.16 -20.60
CA ASP A 552 12.62 2.35 -19.74
C ASP A 552 11.40 3.27 -19.96
N GLU A 553 11.04 3.48 -21.22
CA GLU A 553 9.91 4.30 -21.63
C GLU A 553 9.18 3.69 -22.84
N LEU A 554 7.86 3.76 -22.81
CA LEU A 554 6.98 3.47 -23.94
C LEU A 554 6.04 4.66 -24.14
N SER A 555 6.45 5.57 -25.02
CA SER A 555 5.63 6.68 -25.50
C SER A 555 4.93 6.32 -26.82
N LEU A 556 4.05 7.20 -27.30
CA LEU A 556 3.47 7.05 -28.63
C LEU A 556 4.54 7.11 -29.73
N ASP A 557 5.55 7.98 -29.59
CA ASP A 557 6.68 8.03 -30.51
C ASP A 557 7.49 6.73 -30.48
N THR A 558 7.80 6.20 -29.29
CA THR A 558 8.49 4.92 -29.13
C THR A 558 7.73 3.78 -29.80
N CYS A 559 6.41 3.70 -29.61
CA CYS A 559 5.56 2.69 -30.26
C CYS A 559 5.65 2.76 -31.79
N ILE A 560 5.52 3.96 -32.38
CA ILE A 560 5.54 4.10 -33.83
C ILE A 560 6.96 3.90 -34.37
N THR A 561 7.98 4.37 -33.67
CA THR A 561 9.39 4.17 -34.01
C THR A 561 9.75 2.68 -34.00
N ALA A 562 9.30 1.93 -32.99
CA ALA A 562 9.47 0.48 -32.95
C ALA A 562 8.86 -0.19 -34.18
N VAL A 563 7.64 0.17 -34.57
CA VAL A 563 6.93 -0.44 -35.72
C VAL A 563 7.50 0.00 -37.08
N THR A 564 7.95 1.24 -37.21
CA THR A 564 8.29 1.84 -38.53
C THR A 564 9.79 2.00 -38.77
N ASN A 565 10.61 1.85 -37.74
CA ASN A 565 12.04 2.19 -37.72
C ASN A 565 12.32 3.65 -38.15
N LYS A 566 11.41 4.57 -37.83
CA LYS A 566 11.52 6.00 -38.15
C LYS A 566 11.12 6.81 -36.94
N ASN A 567 11.98 7.75 -36.56
CA ASN A 567 11.67 8.74 -35.53
C ASN A 567 10.54 9.65 -36.01
N LEU A 568 9.59 9.98 -35.13
CA LEU A 568 8.55 10.96 -35.39
C LEU A 568 8.69 12.16 -34.45
N ASP A 569 8.35 13.33 -34.99
CA ASP A 569 8.24 14.55 -34.19
C ASP A 569 6.78 14.72 -33.78
N LEU A 570 6.44 14.30 -32.56
CA LEU A 570 5.11 14.46 -31.97
C LEU A 570 5.06 15.72 -31.11
N PRO A 571 3.90 16.41 -31.03
CA PRO A 571 3.72 17.50 -30.08
C PRO A 571 4.07 17.11 -28.64
N ASP A 572 4.72 18.01 -27.89
CA ASP A 572 5.17 17.78 -26.50
C ASP A 572 4.10 17.15 -25.60
N PHE A 573 2.84 17.55 -25.77
CA PHE A 573 1.72 17.00 -25.01
C PHE A 573 1.53 15.48 -25.21
N LEU A 574 1.69 14.99 -26.44
CA LEU A 574 1.55 13.56 -26.74
C LEU A 574 2.77 12.77 -26.24
N ASN A 575 3.96 13.38 -26.27
CA ASN A 575 5.18 12.77 -25.72
C ASN A 575 5.18 12.74 -24.18
N ALA A 576 4.52 13.69 -23.53
CA ALA A 576 4.39 13.73 -22.07
C ALA A 576 3.50 12.60 -21.50
N ILE A 577 2.76 11.88 -22.34
CA ILE A 577 1.98 10.71 -21.94
C ILE A 577 2.77 9.46 -22.33
N SER A 578 3.61 9.00 -21.40
CA SER A 578 4.42 7.80 -21.59
C SER A 578 4.35 6.87 -20.40
N PHE A 579 4.41 5.58 -20.71
CA PHE A 579 4.63 4.56 -19.70
C PHE A 579 6.12 4.49 -19.41
N HIS A 580 6.46 4.35 -18.15
CA HIS A 580 7.82 4.11 -17.71
C HIS A 580 7.92 2.70 -17.17
N GLN A 581 9.10 2.10 -17.32
CA GLN A 581 9.42 0.80 -16.75
C GLN A 581 8.43 -0.29 -17.13
N VAL A 582 8.25 -0.45 -18.43
CA VAL A 582 7.23 -1.31 -19.01
C VAL A 582 7.80 -2.72 -19.13
N MET A 583 7.16 -3.65 -18.42
CA MET A 583 7.41 -5.08 -18.59
C MET A 583 6.51 -5.61 -19.71
N LEU A 584 7.12 -6.07 -20.79
CA LEU A 584 6.47 -6.86 -21.84
C LEU A 584 6.87 -8.32 -21.68
N TYR A 585 5.95 -9.23 -21.96
CA TYR A 585 6.25 -10.65 -21.95
C TYR A 585 5.52 -11.45 -23.01
N TRP A 586 6.10 -12.59 -23.34
CA TRP A 586 5.44 -13.71 -23.99
C TRP A 586 5.66 -14.99 -23.20
N CYS A 587 4.59 -15.74 -22.95
CA CYS A 587 4.62 -16.99 -22.22
C CYS A 587 4.07 -18.13 -23.08
N GLY A 588 4.91 -19.11 -23.40
CA GLY A 588 4.54 -20.32 -24.12
C GLY A 588 4.20 -21.51 -23.21
N SER A 589 4.41 -21.37 -21.89
CA SER A 589 4.05 -22.40 -20.91
C SER A 589 2.53 -22.61 -20.84
N PRO A 590 2.01 -23.83 -20.66
CA PRO A 590 0.57 -24.08 -20.48
C PRO A 590 0.04 -23.62 -19.11
N THR A 591 0.91 -23.41 -18.13
CA THR A 591 0.57 -22.86 -16.80
C THR A 591 1.23 -21.50 -16.60
N PRO A 592 0.59 -20.56 -15.87
CA PRO A 592 1.19 -19.26 -15.58
C PRO A 592 2.55 -19.43 -14.90
N LEU A 593 3.53 -18.66 -15.35
CA LEU A 593 4.86 -18.62 -14.75
C LEU A 593 5.01 -17.31 -13.99
N GLN A 594 5.73 -17.34 -12.87
CA GLN A 594 6.07 -16.12 -12.18
C GLN A 594 7.12 -15.36 -12.98
N GLN A 595 6.88 -14.08 -13.22
CA GLN A 595 7.84 -13.15 -13.79
C GLN A 595 8.77 -12.64 -12.70
N ALA A 596 9.93 -12.14 -13.12
CA ALA A 596 10.90 -11.57 -12.21
C ALA A 596 10.37 -10.35 -11.40
N ASN A 597 9.41 -9.61 -11.94
CA ASN A 597 8.78 -8.48 -11.23
C ASN A 597 7.70 -8.92 -10.21
N GLY A 598 7.57 -10.22 -9.97
CA GLY A 598 6.60 -10.84 -9.07
C GLY A 598 5.22 -11.10 -9.69
N ALA A 599 4.92 -10.54 -10.87
CA ALA A 599 3.64 -10.74 -11.55
C ALA A 599 3.55 -12.14 -12.21
N LEU A 600 2.33 -12.59 -12.54
CA LEU A 600 2.12 -13.85 -13.25
C LEU A 600 2.06 -13.61 -14.77
N ALA A 601 2.95 -14.27 -15.50
CA ALA A 601 2.91 -14.39 -16.95
C ALA A 601 1.99 -15.54 -17.36
N TYR A 602 0.76 -15.20 -17.74
CA TYR A 602 -0.20 -16.14 -18.29
C TYR A 602 0.17 -16.54 -19.74
N PRO A 603 -0.16 -17.76 -20.18
CA PRO A 603 0.13 -18.21 -21.55
C PRO A 603 -0.39 -17.21 -22.59
N GLY A 604 0.48 -16.65 -23.43
CA GLY A 604 0.16 -15.56 -24.37
C GLY A 604 1.09 -14.36 -24.26
N LEU A 605 0.57 -13.16 -24.55
CA LEU A 605 1.29 -11.88 -24.50
C LEU A 605 0.77 -11.04 -23.34
N GLY A 606 1.63 -10.25 -22.70
CA GLY A 606 1.19 -9.24 -21.77
C GLY A 606 2.13 -8.06 -21.64
N LEU A 607 1.57 -6.96 -21.18
CA LEU A 607 2.25 -5.70 -20.93
C LEU A 607 1.76 -5.16 -19.58
N SER A 608 2.66 -4.67 -18.76
CA SER A 608 2.34 -3.91 -17.57
C SER A 608 3.36 -2.79 -17.34
N GLY A 609 2.92 -1.67 -16.79
CA GLY A 609 3.80 -0.53 -16.53
C GLY A 609 3.11 0.58 -15.77
N ILE A 610 3.91 1.57 -15.37
CA ILE A 610 3.42 2.77 -14.70
C ILE A 610 3.44 3.93 -15.69
N MET A 611 2.29 4.51 -15.98
CA MET A 611 2.21 5.78 -16.70
C MET A 611 2.25 6.94 -15.71
N GLN A 612 2.99 7.98 -16.03
CA GLN A 612 2.93 9.23 -15.28
C GLN A 612 2.06 10.25 -16.04
N ILE A 613 1.02 10.74 -15.39
CA ILE A 613 0.15 11.80 -15.94
C ILE A 613 0.06 12.90 -14.88
N PHE A 614 0.38 14.15 -15.23
CA PHE A 614 0.25 15.32 -14.32
C PHE A 614 0.90 15.13 -12.93
N GLY A 615 2.01 14.38 -12.85
CA GLY A 615 2.71 14.10 -11.59
C GLY A 615 2.07 13.01 -10.72
N THR A 616 1.05 12.30 -11.23
CA THR A 616 0.44 11.13 -10.60
C THR A 616 0.72 9.86 -11.40
N HIS A 617 0.63 8.70 -10.75
CA HIS A 617 0.90 7.41 -11.38
C HIS A 617 -0.40 6.70 -11.80
N VAL A 618 -0.34 5.95 -12.89
CA VAL A 618 -1.38 5.03 -13.35
C VAL A 618 -0.73 3.66 -13.56
N TYR A 619 -1.22 2.65 -12.87
CA TYR A 619 -0.89 1.27 -13.15
C TYR A 619 -1.74 0.79 -14.31
N SER A 620 -1.08 0.28 -15.33
CA SER A 620 -1.76 -0.25 -16.50
C SER A 620 -1.28 -1.66 -16.80
N GLU A 621 -2.22 -2.52 -17.16
CA GLU A 621 -1.94 -3.86 -17.66
C GLU A 621 -2.84 -4.23 -18.83
N LEU A 622 -2.28 -5.01 -19.75
CA LEU A 622 -2.97 -5.66 -20.85
C LEU A 622 -2.44 -7.08 -20.98
N LYS A 623 -3.32 -8.07 -21.05
CA LYS A 623 -3.02 -9.49 -21.22
C LYS A 623 -3.83 -10.02 -22.38
N ILE A 624 -3.18 -10.70 -23.32
CA ILE A 624 -3.78 -11.41 -24.45
C ILE A 624 -3.36 -12.86 -24.33
N THR A 625 -4.23 -13.71 -23.79
CA THR A 625 -3.90 -15.11 -23.51
C THR A 625 -4.21 -16.03 -24.69
N SER A 626 -3.52 -17.18 -24.74
CA SER A 626 -3.71 -18.20 -25.79
C SER A 626 -5.11 -18.84 -25.78
N GLU A 627 -5.85 -18.72 -24.67
CA GLU A 627 -7.24 -19.17 -24.54
C GLU A 627 -8.27 -18.17 -25.12
N LYS A 628 -7.82 -17.17 -25.87
CA LYS A 628 -8.63 -16.04 -26.40
C LYS A 628 -9.15 -15.08 -25.32
N ASN A 629 -8.52 -15.00 -24.13
CA ASN A 629 -8.83 -13.93 -23.17
C ASN A 629 -8.04 -12.67 -23.52
N ILE A 630 -8.71 -11.53 -23.61
CA ILE A 630 -8.12 -10.21 -23.53
C ILE A 630 -8.60 -9.57 -22.21
N SER A 631 -7.68 -9.22 -21.33
CA SER A 631 -8.01 -8.52 -20.09
C SER A 631 -7.02 -7.39 -19.79
N GLY A 632 -7.44 -6.42 -18.99
CA GLY A 632 -6.59 -5.30 -18.64
C GLY A 632 -7.19 -4.40 -17.57
N ALA A 633 -6.34 -3.55 -17.01
CA ALA A 633 -6.70 -2.58 -16.00
C ALA A 633 -5.94 -1.28 -16.22
N PHE A 634 -6.58 -0.16 -15.91
CA PHE A 634 -5.99 1.16 -15.77
C PHE A 634 -6.43 1.70 -14.41
N ILE A 635 -5.49 1.90 -13.50
CA ILE A 635 -5.77 2.27 -12.12
C ILE A 635 -4.92 3.49 -11.77
N LEU A 636 -5.57 4.62 -11.52
CA LEU A 636 -4.96 5.90 -11.18
C LEU A 636 -4.66 5.93 -9.66
N ASP A 637 -3.58 6.61 -9.26
CA ASP A 637 -3.40 7.03 -7.87
C ASP A 637 -4.52 7.98 -7.43
N PRO A 638 -5.02 7.92 -6.18
CA PRO A 638 -5.97 8.93 -5.70
C PRO A 638 -5.35 10.34 -5.80
N ILE A 639 -5.93 11.21 -6.62
CA ILE A 639 -5.46 12.59 -6.75
C ILE A 639 -6.11 13.42 -5.64
N ARG A 640 -5.30 14.12 -4.85
CA ARG A 640 -5.77 15.07 -3.82
C ARG A 640 -4.94 16.35 -3.87
N VAL A 641 -5.57 17.46 -4.28
CA VAL A 641 -4.92 18.78 -4.37
C VAL A 641 -5.42 19.65 -3.22
N GLY A 642 -4.49 20.29 -2.50
CA GLY A 642 -4.82 21.30 -1.48
C GLY A 642 -5.63 20.80 -0.28
N GLY A 643 -5.52 19.52 0.07
CA GLY A 643 -6.25 18.89 1.18
C GLY A 643 -7.67 18.45 0.83
N ASN A 644 -8.42 19.26 0.08
CA ASN A 644 -9.78 18.99 -0.41
C ASN A 644 -10.23 19.94 -1.55
N LEU A 645 -9.30 20.65 -2.21
CA LEU A 645 -9.65 21.57 -3.31
C LEU A 645 -10.12 20.80 -4.55
N LEU A 646 -9.45 19.70 -4.87
CA LEU A 646 -9.82 18.76 -5.91
C LEU A 646 -9.43 17.36 -5.44
N GLU A 647 -10.38 16.43 -5.47
CA GLU A 647 -10.11 15.00 -5.30
C GLU A 647 -10.62 14.22 -6.51
N ILE A 648 -9.82 13.29 -7.02
CA ILE A 648 -10.22 12.31 -8.02
C ILE A 648 -9.91 10.92 -7.46
N THR A 649 -10.96 10.15 -7.17
CA THR A 649 -10.91 8.86 -6.46
C THR A 649 -11.76 7.82 -7.19
N GLY A 650 -11.85 6.60 -6.66
CA GLY A 650 -12.66 5.52 -7.21
C GLY A 650 -12.43 4.19 -6.51
N ASN A 651 -12.91 3.10 -7.12
CA ASN A 651 -12.81 1.75 -6.55
C ASN A 651 -11.52 0.99 -6.92
N GLY A 652 -10.50 1.68 -7.45
CA GLY A 652 -9.24 1.09 -7.87
C GLY A 652 -8.50 0.37 -6.74
N LYS A 653 -7.95 -0.81 -7.04
CA LYS A 653 -7.25 -1.66 -6.05
C LYS A 653 -5.76 -1.37 -5.90
N GLY A 654 -5.23 -0.42 -6.67
CA GLY A 654 -3.80 -0.14 -6.74
C GLY A 654 -3.03 -1.18 -7.56
N THR A 655 -1.70 -1.18 -7.44
CA THR A 655 -0.83 -2.20 -8.04
C THR A 655 -1.05 -3.60 -7.42
N PRO A 656 -0.84 -4.69 -8.17
CA PRO A 656 -0.93 -6.05 -7.63
C PRO A 656 0.02 -6.30 -6.45
N THR A 657 -0.36 -7.19 -5.55
CA THR A 657 0.50 -7.64 -4.44
C THR A 657 1.79 -8.24 -4.97
N GLY A 658 2.95 -7.76 -4.50
CA GLY A 658 4.26 -8.26 -4.91
C GLY A 658 4.82 -7.63 -6.19
N TYR A 659 4.11 -6.67 -6.79
CA TYR A 659 4.62 -5.90 -7.93
C TYR A 659 5.92 -5.17 -7.57
N GLN A 660 6.97 -5.40 -8.37
CA GLN A 660 8.28 -4.74 -8.25
C GLN A 660 8.54 -3.84 -9.47
N GLY A 661 8.01 -2.61 -9.45
CA GLY A 661 8.35 -1.52 -10.37
C GLY A 661 8.78 -0.27 -9.60
N ALA A 662 9.27 0.79 -10.27
CA ALA A 662 9.78 2.00 -9.59
C ALA A 662 8.71 2.77 -8.81
N ALA A 663 7.45 2.60 -9.16
CA ALA A 663 6.34 3.22 -8.46
C ALA A 663 5.21 2.22 -8.26
N THR A 664 4.49 2.40 -7.16
CA THR A 664 3.28 1.65 -6.83
C THR A 664 2.11 2.60 -6.85
N VAL A 665 0.97 2.13 -7.33
CA VAL A 665 -0.30 2.87 -7.25
C VAL A 665 -1.05 2.46 -6.00
N SER A 666 -1.48 3.44 -5.22
CA SER A 666 -2.26 3.24 -4.01
C SER A 666 -3.71 2.86 -4.32
N PRO A 667 -4.37 2.03 -3.48
CA PRO A 667 -5.80 1.79 -3.60
C PRO A 667 -6.64 3.08 -3.42
N GLY A 668 -7.83 3.12 -4.04
CA GLY A 668 -8.83 4.19 -3.86
C GLY A 668 -8.87 5.25 -4.97
N GLY A 669 -8.10 5.07 -6.04
CA GLY A 669 -8.16 5.97 -7.21
C GLY A 669 -9.15 5.50 -8.27
N ALA A 670 -9.34 6.33 -9.29
CA ALA A 670 -10.20 6.02 -10.42
C ALA A 670 -9.69 4.79 -11.18
N MET A 671 -10.60 3.99 -11.74
CA MET A 671 -10.23 2.76 -12.43
C MET A 671 -11.08 2.46 -13.65
N MET A 672 -10.48 1.74 -14.59
CA MET A 672 -11.14 1.04 -15.68
C MET A 672 -10.54 -0.37 -15.80
N GLN A 673 -11.38 -1.39 -15.90
CA GLN A 673 -10.97 -2.78 -16.10
C GLN A 673 -11.83 -3.44 -17.16
N PHE A 674 -11.27 -4.41 -17.86
CA PHE A 674 -12.01 -5.25 -18.79
C PHE A 674 -11.45 -6.68 -18.78
N ASP A 675 -12.32 -7.64 -19.02
CA ASP A 675 -11.99 -9.06 -19.18
C ASP A 675 -12.97 -9.67 -20.18
N THR A 676 -12.49 -10.24 -21.29
CA THR A 676 -13.40 -10.76 -22.33
C THR A 676 -14.04 -12.11 -22.02
N GLN A 677 -13.63 -12.79 -20.95
CA GLN A 677 -14.15 -14.11 -20.58
C GLN A 677 -15.01 -14.09 -19.32
N GLN A 678 -14.70 -13.22 -18.36
CA GLN A 678 -15.41 -13.14 -17.09
C GLN A 678 -16.32 -11.91 -17.03
N SER A 679 -17.62 -12.13 -16.85
CA SER A 679 -18.54 -11.03 -16.50
C SER A 679 -18.26 -10.55 -15.07
N PRO A 680 -18.21 -9.23 -14.80
CA PRO A 680 -18.41 -8.13 -15.76
C PRO A 680 -17.24 -7.95 -16.73
N TYR A 681 -17.57 -7.82 -18.03
CA TYR A 681 -16.61 -7.68 -19.13
C TYR A 681 -15.90 -6.33 -19.16
N PHE A 682 -16.54 -5.30 -18.61
CA PHE A 682 -15.96 -3.97 -18.43
C PHE A 682 -16.47 -3.40 -17.11
N THR A 683 -15.61 -2.74 -16.34
CA THR A 683 -15.99 -1.95 -15.17
C THR A 683 -15.24 -0.64 -15.16
N CYS A 684 -15.89 0.45 -14.74
CA CYS A 684 -15.20 1.69 -14.42
C CYS A 684 -15.78 2.33 -13.16
N SER A 685 -14.92 3.05 -12.45
CA SER A 685 -15.29 3.76 -11.24
C SER A 685 -14.47 5.03 -11.12
N ALA A 686 -15.14 6.17 -10.95
CA ALA A 686 -14.51 7.45 -10.71
C ALA A 686 -15.42 8.33 -9.85
N ASN A 687 -14.84 9.04 -8.88
CA ASN A 687 -15.51 10.09 -8.13
C ASN A 687 -14.64 11.34 -8.17
N VAL A 688 -15.24 12.49 -8.40
CA VAL A 688 -14.59 13.81 -8.44
C VAL A 688 -15.22 14.67 -7.35
N SER A 689 -14.40 15.21 -6.45
CA SER A 689 -14.81 16.20 -5.45
C SER A 689 -14.10 17.53 -5.72
N VAL A 690 -14.85 18.64 -5.70
CA VAL A 690 -14.33 20.00 -5.90
C VAL A 690 -14.68 20.83 -4.67
N LEU A 691 -13.67 21.46 -4.07
CA LEU A 691 -13.75 22.27 -2.84
C LEU A 691 -14.28 21.53 -1.61
N GLY A 692 -14.42 20.20 -1.65
CA GLY A 692 -15.17 19.43 -0.66
C GLY A 692 -16.65 19.80 -0.60
N LEU A 693 -17.18 20.43 -1.66
CA LEU A 693 -18.56 20.91 -1.75
C LEU A 693 -19.33 20.19 -2.85
N VAL A 694 -18.73 20.00 -4.03
CA VAL A 694 -19.39 19.36 -5.17
C VAL A 694 -18.74 18.00 -5.38
N GLU A 695 -19.53 16.95 -5.30
CA GLU A 695 -19.10 15.58 -5.58
C GLU A 695 -19.91 15.02 -6.76
N ALA A 696 -19.23 14.39 -7.71
CA ALA A 696 -19.83 13.67 -8.82
C ALA A 696 -19.17 12.29 -8.94
N GLY A 697 -19.97 11.24 -9.04
CA GLY A 697 -19.51 9.86 -9.08
C GLY A 697 -20.11 9.07 -10.24
N LEU A 698 -19.32 8.14 -10.77
CA LEU A 698 -19.72 7.16 -11.76
C LEU A 698 -19.22 5.79 -11.30
N ASP A 699 -20.12 4.82 -11.23
CA ASP A 699 -19.79 3.40 -11.28
C ASP A 699 -20.52 2.80 -12.48
N ALA A 700 -19.81 2.10 -13.37
CA ALA A 700 -20.42 1.45 -14.52
C ALA A 700 -19.86 0.06 -14.76
N GLU A 701 -20.70 -0.84 -15.27
CA GLU A 701 -20.31 -2.17 -15.71
C GLU A 701 -21.02 -2.58 -17.01
N ILE A 702 -20.34 -3.43 -17.77
CA ILE A 702 -20.92 -4.16 -18.91
C ILE A 702 -20.73 -5.64 -18.62
N GLY A 703 -21.81 -6.42 -18.59
CA GLY A 703 -21.76 -7.83 -18.26
C GLY A 703 -22.81 -8.66 -18.99
N ASN A 704 -23.02 -9.89 -18.53
CA ASN A 704 -24.05 -10.78 -19.08
C ASN A 704 -25.47 -10.20 -18.97
N ASP A 705 -25.70 -9.35 -17.97
CA ASP A 705 -27.00 -8.71 -17.73
C ASP A 705 -27.19 -7.39 -18.49
N GLY A 706 -26.23 -6.97 -19.33
CA GLY A 706 -26.29 -5.74 -20.12
C GLY A 706 -25.32 -4.66 -19.66
N ILE A 707 -25.69 -3.39 -19.87
CA ILE A 707 -24.95 -2.20 -19.43
C ILE A 707 -25.65 -1.63 -18.20
N MET A 708 -24.92 -1.50 -17.10
CA MET A 708 -25.43 -0.89 -15.87
C MET A 708 -24.53 0.26 -15.45
N PHE A 709 -25.09 1.37 -15.00
CA PHE A 709 -24.32 2.46 -14.42
C PHE A 709 -25.10 3.24 -13.38
N GLU A 710 -24.38 3.80 -12.42
CA GLU A 710 -24.89 4.70 -11.39
C GLU A 710 -24.14 6.03 -11.49
N LEU A 711 -24.89 7.10 -11.74
CA LEU A 711 -24.42 8.47 -11.64
C LEU A 711 -24.84 9.02 -10.28
N ARG A 712 -23.88 9.57 -9.54
CA ARG A 712 -24.13 10.20 -8.23
C ARG A 712 -23.69 11.65 -8.26
N GLU A 713 -24.48 12.52 -7.65
CA GLU A 713 -24.12 13.92 -7.44
C GLU A 713 -24.42 14.32 -6.00
N ASN A 714 -23.57 15.15 -5.40
CA ASN A 714 -23.81 15.77 -4.11
C ASN A 714 -23.30 17.22 -4.14
N ILE A 715 -24.08 18.16 -3.62
CA ILE A 715 -23.67 19.55 -3.45
C ILE A 715 -23.86 19.92 -1.98
N ALA A 716 -22.78 19.89 -1.21
CA ALA A 716 -22.67 20.31 0.19
C ALA A 716 -23.73 19.66 1.11
N GLY A 717 -24.21 18.47 0.77
CA GLY A 717 -25.35 17.82 1.42
C GLY A 717 -26.70 18.53 1.25
N LEU A 718 -26.75 19.66 0.53
CA LEU A 718 -27.98 20.40 0.23
C LEU A 718 -28.78 19.77 -0.90
N PHE A 719 -28.08 19.10 -1.80
CA PHE A 719 -28.64 18.36 -2.91
C PHE A 719 -27.85 17.07 -3.05
N SER A 720 -28.54 15.94 -3.20
CA SER A 720 -27.92 14.73 -3.68
C SER A 720 -28.84 13.98 -4.63
N GLN A 721 -28.23 13.35 -5.62
CA GLN A 721 -28.93 12.57 -6.63
C GLN A 721 -28.18 11.26 -6.86
N SER A 722 -28.92 10.19 -7.05
CA SER A 722 -28.42 8.91 -7.56
C SER A 722 -29.30 8.46 -8.72
N LEU A 723 -28.76 8.43 -9.93
CA LEU A 723 -29.42 7.89 -11.12
C LEU A 723 -28.82 6.53 -11.48
N LYS A 724 -29.58 5.46 -11.26
CA LYS A 724 -29.23 4.09 -11.61
C LYS A 724 -29.88 3.72 -12.93
N VAL A 725 -29.09 3.22 -13.87
CA VAL A 725 -29.53 2.83 -15.20
C VAL A 725 -29.15 1.37 -15.46
N SER A 726 -30.09 0.61 -16.01
CA SER A 726 -29.91 -0.76 -16.49
C SER A 726 -30.42 -0.84 -17.93
N PHE A 727 -29.55 -1.15 -18.87
CA PHE A 727 -29.87 -1.38 -20.28
C PHE A 727 -29.50 -2.81 -20.66
N LYS A 728 -30.50 -3.68 -20.77
CA LYS A 728 -30.30 -5.11 -21.12
C LYS A 728 -30.51 -5.34 -22.61
N SER A 729 -31.43 -4.60 -23.22
CA SER A 729 -31.70 -4.65 -24.67
C SER A 729 -32.43 -3.38 -25.12
N ILE A 730 -32.62 -3.22 -26.44
CA ILE A 730 -33.43 -2.11 -26.99
C ILE A 730 -34.91 -2.15 -26.53
N THR A 731 -35.37 -3.28 -25.96
CA THR A 731 -36.70 -3.46 -25.38
C THR A 731 -36.69 -3.74 -23.89
N ASP A 732 -35.56 -3.55 -23.20
CA ASP A 732 -35.43 -3.75 -21.75
C ASP A 732 -34.41 -2.72 -21.20
N PHE A 733 -34.95 -1.56 -20.83
CA PHE A 733 -34.25 -0.41 -20.28
C PHE A 733 -34.96 0.06 -19.01
N GLU A 734 -34.21 0.42 -18.00
CA GLU A 734 -34.71 0.99 -16.75
C GLU A 734 -33.77 2.08 -16.25
N ALA A 735 -34.33 3.21 -15.85
CA ALA A 735 -33.60 4.31 -15.22
C ALA A 735 -34.38 4.79 -14.00
N ASN A 736 -33.75 4.73 -12.83
CA ASN A 736 -34.35 5.10 -11.54
C ASN A 736 -33.49 6.16 -10.87
N SER A 737 -34.09 7.30 -10.54
CA SER A 737 -33.46 8.37 -9.80
C SER A 737 -33.98 8.41 -8.37
N GLU A 738 -33.06 8.50 -7.43
CA GLU A 738 -33.31 9.00 -6.07
C GLU A 738 -32.77 10.43 -5.99
N LEU A 739 -33.55 11.33 -5.39
CA LEU A 739 -33.27 12.76 -5.31
C LEU A 739 -33.55 13.21 -3.88
N ASP A 740 -32.53 13.63 -3.16
CA ASP A 740 -32.67 14.25 -1.85
C ASP A 740 -32.30 15.72 -1.98
N ILE A 741 -33.26 16.59 -1.70
CA ILE A 741 -33.04 18.02 -1.69
C ILE A 741 -33.37 18.54 -0.29
N GLN A 742 -32.35 19.08 0.38
CA GLN A 742 -32.54 19.87 1.58
C GLN A 742 -33.07 21.25 1.18
N LEU A 743 -34.39 21.36 1.14
CA LEU A 743 -35.06 22.61 0.80
C LEU A 743 -35.38 23.34 2.10
N THR A 744 -34.55 24.32 2.45
CA THR A 744 -34.87 25.28 3.51
C THR A 744 -35.59 26.48 2.92
N GLY A 745 -36.73 26.88 3.50
CA GLY A 745 -37.42 28.10 3.12
C GLY A 745 -38.35 27.99 1.91
N ILE A 746 -38.79 26.78 1.54
CA ILE A 746 -39.90 26.67 0.59
C ILE A 746 -41.19 27.08 1.29
N SER A 747 -41.84 28.09 0.71
CA SER A 747 -43.16 28.53 1.12
C SER A 747 -44.19 27.98 0.14
N ILE A 748 -45.08 27.11 0.61
CA ILE A 748 -46.21 26.63 -0.17
C ILE A 748 -47.39 27.54 0.13
N ALA A 749 -47.83 28.30 -0.87
CA ALA A 749 -49.02 29.12 -0.77
C ALA A 749 -50.25 28.23 -0.63
N LEU A 750 -51.05 28.47 0.41
CA LEU A 750 -52.29 27.74 0.65
C LEU A 750 -53.44 28.38 -0.14
N PRO A 751 -54.48 27.58 -0.50
CA PRO A 751 -55.70 28.12 -1.10
C PRO A 751 -56.34 29.21 -0.21
N LEU A 752 -57.14 30.08 -0.84
CA LEU A 752 -58.01 31.05 -0.13
C LEU A 752 -57.26 32.05 0.79
N ASP A 753 -55.97 32.31 0.53
CA ASP A 753 -55.09 33.16 1.35
C ASP A 753 -55.06 32.71 2.83
N LEU A 754 -54.97 31.40 3.09
CA LEU A 754 -54.79 30.82 4.43
C LEU A 754 -53.32 30.85 4.91
N GLY A 755 -52.49 31.69 4.30
CA GLY A 755 -51.06 31.81 4.57
C GLY A 755 -50.20 30.87 3.72
N ASN A 756 -48.93 30.73 4.10
CA ASN A 756 -47.95 29.89 3.44
C ASN A 756 -47.34 28.92 4.45
N ILE A 757 -47.31 27.64 4.11
CA ILE A 757 -46.60 26.63 4.92
C ILE A 757 -45.12 26.76 4.62
N LYS A 758 -44.30 26.94 5.66
CA LYS A 758 -42.85 26.83 5.54
C LYS A 758 -42.41 25.38 5.66
N LEU A 759 -41.84 24.86 4.59
CA LEU A 759 -41.08 23.62 4.60
C LEU A 759 -39.60 23.97 4.84
N ASN A 760 -39.12 23.70 6.04
CA ASN A 760 -37.70 23.78 6.41
C ASN A 760 -37.16 22.36 6.58
N THR A 761 -37.24 21.56 5.52
CA THR A 761 -37.01 20.11 5.62
C THR A 761 -36.35 19.55 4.37
N ALA A 762 -35.74 18.39 4.54
CA ALA A 762 -35.48 17.46 3.46
C ALA A 762 -36.78 17.12 2.72
N VAL A 763 -36.78 17.33 1.40
CA VAL A 763 -37.74 16.76 0.47
C VAL A 763 -37.01 15.68 -0.30
N PHE A 764 -37.49 14.45 -0.15
CA PHE A 764 -36.96 13.31 -0.87
C PHE A 764 -37.91 13.02 -2.02
N GLY A 765 -37.43 13.16 -3.23
CA GLY A 765 -38.12 12.79 -4.45
C GLY A 765 -37.46 11.59 -5.12
N GLY A 766 -38.19 10.96 -6.02
CA GLY A 766 -37.66 10.00 -6.95
C GLY A 766 -38.45 10.06 -8.23
N PHE A 767 -37.81 9.75 -9.34
CA PHE A 767 -38.51 9.51 -10.58
C PHE A 767 -37.79 8.41 -11.34
N GLY A 768 -38.55 7.60 -12.07
CA GLY A 768 -37.98 6.56 -12.89
C GLY A 768 -38.77 6.35 -14.17
N ALA A 769 -38.09 5.82 -15.17
CA ALA A 769 -38.67 5.45 -16.44
C ALA A 769 -38.14 4.07 -16.85
N SER A 770 -39.04 3.23 -17.36
CA SER A 770 -38.74 1.89 -17.84
C SER A 770 -39.33 1.71 -19.23
N PHE A 771 -38.60 1.04 -20.10
CA PHE A 771 -39.09 0.57 -21.39
C PHE A 771 -38.85 -0.95 -21.46
N LYS A 772 -39.94 -1.72 -21.29
CA LYS A 772 -39.90 -3.18 -21.22
C LYS A 772 -40.96 -3.81 -22.11
N ASP A 773 -40.58 -4.76 -22.96
CA ASP A 773 -41.49 -5.48 -23.86
C ASP A 773 -42.34 -4.54 -24.75
N ASN A 774 -41.69 -3.49 -25.31
CA ASN A 774 -42.32 -2.39 -26.06
C ASN A 774 -43.35 -1.56 -25.27
N SER A 775 -43.36 -1.66 -23.94
CA SER A 775 -44.19 -0.86 -23.06
C SER A 775 -43.33 0.15 -22.31
N PHE A 776 -43.70 1.43 -22.42
CA PHE A 776 -43.12 2.50 -21.62
C PHE A 776 -43.91 2.66 -20.32
N SER A 777 -43.22 2.77 -19.19
CA SER A 777 -43.78 3.16 -17.91
C SER A 777 -42.89 4.21 -17.24
N SER A 778 -43.49 5.09 -16.44
CA SER A 778 -42.73 6.02 -15.61
C SER A 778 -43.43 6.25 -14.29
N TYR A 779 -42.67 6.64 -13.28
CA TYR A 779 -43.20 6.94 -11.96
C TYR A 779 -42.49 8.13 -11.35
N ILE A 780 -43.17 8.75 -10.40
CA ILE A 780 -42.63 9.73 -9.47
C ILE A 780 -42.95 9.26 -8.05
N SER A 781 -42.09 9.57 -7.10
CA SER A 781 -42.32 9.32 -5.69
C SER A 781 -41.82 10.49 -4.87
N ALA A 782 -42.41 10.71 -3.70
CA ALA A 782 -41.97 11.77 -2.82
C ALA A 782 -42.32 11.49 -1.35
N LYS A 783 -41.48 12.01 -0.46
CA LYS A 783 -41.73 12.15 0.97
C LYS A 783 -41.08 13.44 1.47
N PHE A 784 -41.61 14.02 2.54
CA PHE A 784 -41.02 15.18 3.19
C PHE A 784 -41.18 15.06 4.70
N GLU A 785 -40.42 15.82 5.48
CA GLU A 785 -40.60 15.91 6.93
C GLU A 785 -41.19 17.28 7.31
N TRP A 786 -42.05 17.33 8.33
CA TRP A 786 -42.56 18.60 8.82
C TRP A 786 -42.86 18.46 10.31
N ASN A 787 -42.34 19.38 11.12
CA ASN A 787 -42.44 19.36 12.58
C ASN A 787 -42.07 17.99 13.20
N GLY A 788 -40.99 17.37 12.70
CA GLY A 788 -40.48 16.09 13.20
C GLY A 788 -41.31 14.86 12.80
N LYS A 789 -42.29 15.01 11.91
CA LYS A 789 -43.08 13.90 11.34
C LYS A 789 -42.75 13.72 9.86
N THR A 790 -42.59 12.47 9.42
CA THR A 790 -42.40 12.13 8.01
C THR A 790 -43.75 11.90 7.32
N PHE A 791 -43.98 12.59 6.20
CA PHE A 791 -45.14 12.44 5.34
C PHE A 791 -44.73 11.78 4.04
N ASN A 792 -45.29 10.61 3.75
CA ASN A 792 -44.99 9.85 2.54
C ASN A 792 -46.13 10.03 1.53
N LEU A 793 -45.83 10.58 0.35
CA LEU A 793 -46.81 10.76 -0.73
C LEU A 793 -47.08 9.44 -1.47
N GLY A 794 -46.14 8.49 -1.39
CA GLY A 794 -46.16 7.24 -2.13
C GLY A 794 -45.55 7.39 -3.53
N THR A 795 -45.80 6.37 -4.35
CA THR A 795 -45.35 6.32 -5.74
C THR A 795 -46.56 6.47 -6.66
N LEU A 796 -46.48 7.38 -7.62
CA LEU A 796 -47.48 7.61 -8.65
C LEU A 796 -46.92 7.24 -10.02
N THR A 797 -47.59 6.34 -10.73
CA THR A 797 -47.31 6.10 -12.16
C THR A 797 -47.77 7.30 -12.97
N VAL A 798 -46.89 7.83 -13.82
CA VAL A 798 -47.18 8.98 -14.68
C VAL A 798 -47.12 8.55 -16.14
N GLU A 799 -48.10 8.94 -16.93
CA GLU A 799 -48.01 8.84 -18.38
C GLU A 799 -47.31 10.08 -18.91
N VAL A 800 -46.11 9.91 -19.48
CA VAL A 800 -45.35 11.01 -20.08
C VAL A 800 -45.05 10.72 -21.54
N THR A 801 -45.26 11.72 -22.39
CA THR A 801 -44.80 11.70 -23.80
C THR A 801 -43.38 12.25 -23.93
N ASP A 802 -42.91 12.99 -22.93
CA ASP A 802 -41.56 13.55 -22.83
C ASP A 802 -41.03 13.36 -21.40
N VAL A 803 -40.06 12.46 -21.24
CA VAL A 803 -39.45 12.12 -19.93
C VAL A 803 -38.79 13.32 -19.25
N ARG A 804 -38.41 14.36 -20.01
CA ARG A 804 -37.82 15.59 -19.45
C ARG A 804 -38.81 16.37 -18.57
N LYS A 805 -40.11 16.05 -18.63
CA LYS A 805 -41.14 16.65 -17.79
C LYS A 805 -41.37 15.94 -16.46
N LEU A 806 -40.74 14.80 -16.21
CA LEU A 806 -40.86 14.09 -14.93
C LEU A 806 -40.53 14.98 -13.72
N PRO A 807 -39.50 15.86 -13.76
CA PRO A 807 -39.26 16.81 -12.67
C PRO A 807 -40.41 17.79 -12.44
N GLU A 808 -41.03 18.30 -13.51
CA GLU A 808 -42.21 19.18 -13.40
C GLU A 808 -43.39 18.45 -12.76
N TYR A 809 -43.64 17.20 -13.16
CA TYR A 809 -44.69 16.36 -12.58
C TYR A 809 -44.42 16.01 -11.11
N LEU A 810 -43.15 15.77 -10.73
CA LEU A 810 -42.76 15.58 -9.34
C LEU A 810 -43.10 16.80 -8.49
N VAL A 811 -42.73 18.00 -8.95
CA VAL A 811 -43.06 19.25 -8.25
C VAL A 811 -44.57 19.42 -8.12
N GLN A 812 -45.33 19.20 -9.20
CA GLN A 812 -46.79 19.26 -9.16
C GLN A 812 -47.39 18.25 -8.17
N TYR A 813 -46.91 17.01 -8.20
CA TYR A 813 -47.35 15.95 -7.29
C TYR A 813 -47.07 16.29 -5.83
N ILE A 814 -45.91 16.88 -5.53
CA ILE A 814 -45.61 17.38 -4.19
C ILE A 814 -46.61 18.47 -3.80
N LEU A 815 -46.79 19.49 -4.63
CA LEU A 815 -47.69 20.62 -4.32
C LEU A 815 -49.14 20.17 -4.11
N GLU A 816 -49.66 19.30 -4.98
CA GLU A 816 -51.04 18.81 -4.90
C GLU A 816 -51.29 17.93 -3.67
N ASN A 817 -50.35 17.05 -3.32
CA ASN A 817 -50.54 16.14 -2.19
C ASN A 817 -50.20 16.79 -0.85
N VAL A 818 -49.25 17.73 -0.81
CA VAL A 818 -49.00 18.52 0.40
C VAL A 818 -50.26 19.31 0.79
N ALA A 819 -50.93 19.95 -0.18
CA ALA A 819 -52.19 20.65 0.09
C ALA A 819 -53.28 19.74 0.67
N LYS A 820 -53.38 18.48 0.19
CA LYS A 820 -54.30 17.47 0.73
C LYS A 820 -53.90 16.96 2.11
N ILE A 821 -52.60 16.77 2.36
CA ILE A 821 -52.11 16.29 3.66
C ILE A 821 -52.46 17.28 4.77
N PHE A 822 -52.40 18.57 4.46
CA PHE A 822 -52.78 19.62 5.39
C PHE A 822 -54.28 19.95 5.31
N GLU A 823 -55.11 19.20 4.58
CA GLU A 823 -56.54 19.48 4.44
C GLU A 823 -57.25 19.52 5.80
N ASP A 824 -56.97 18.55 6.69
CA ASP A 824 -57.54 18.53 8.05
C ASP A 824 -57.13 19.78 8.85
N LEU A 825 -55.85 20.17 8.77
CA LEU A 825 -55.32 21.40 9.39
C LEU A 825 -56.03 22.64 8.83
N LEU A 826 -56.33 22.67 7.53
CA LEU A 826 -57.03 23.79 6.87
C LEU A 826 -58.54 23.78 7.09
N GLN A 827 -59.12 22.72 7.65
CA GLN A 827 -60.54 22.64 8.03
C GLN A 827 -60.76 22.90 9.52
N ASN A 828 -59.71 22.84 10.35
CA ASN A 828 -59.80 23.06 11.79
C ASN A 828 -59.22 24.44 12.19
N ALA A 829 -60.10 25.39 12.52
CA ALA A 829 -59.71 26.75 12.90
C ALA A 829 -58.75 26.80 14.11
N LEU A 830 -58.89 25.88 15.07
CA LEU A 830 -58.04 25.84 16.27
C LEU A 830 -56.60 25.45 15.90
N GLU A 831 -56.45 24.29 15.25
CA GLU A 831 -55.13 23.77 14.83
C GLU A 831 -54.45 24.73 13.85
N TRP A 832 -55.23 25.36 12.96
CA TRP A 832 -54.72 26.37 12.04
C TRP A 832 -54.22 27.62 12.78
N LEU A 833 -54.97 28.13 13.76
CA LEU A 833 -54.56 29.28 14.58
C LEU A 833 -53.28 28.99 15.37
N GLU A 834 -53.16 27.77 15.92
CA GLU A 834 -51.95 27.28 16.60
C GLU A 834 -50.76 27.30 15.61
N ALA A 835 -50.95 26.75 14.42
CA ALA A 835 -49.92 26.74 13.39
C ALA A 835 -49.49 28.15 12.93
N VAL A 836 -50.42 29.13 12.89
CA VAL A 836 -50.10 30.53 12.62
C VAL A 836 -49.33 31.17 13.78
N LEU A 837 -49.75 30.92 15.03
CA LEU A 837 -49.09 31.47 16.23
C LEU A 837 -47.65 30.95 16.36
N ASP A 838 -47.44 29.66 16.10
CA ASP A 838 -46.15 28.99 16.12
C ASP A 838 -45.28 29.28 14.88
N LYS A 839 -45.78 30.10 13.95
CA LYS A 839 -45.12 30.48 12.68
C LYS A 839 -44.85 29.30 11.73
N ALA A 840 -45.59 28.21 11.90
CA ALA A 840 -45.60 27.10 10.94
C ALA A 840 -46.38 27.50 9.66
N ILE A 841 -47.36 28.40 9.80
CA ILE A 841 -48.05 29.10 8.71
C ILE A 841 -47.74 30.59 8.80
N GLU A 842 -47.20 31.17 7.73
CA GLU A 842 -46.85 32.59 7.65
C GLU A 842 -47.60 33.32 6.54
N PHE A 843 -47.97 34.57 6.83
CA PHE A 843 -48.60 35.46 5.87
C PHE A 843 -47.62 36.53 5.40
N VAL A 844 -47.75 36.92 4.12
CA VAL A 844 -47.14 38.15 3.62
C VAL A 844 -48.10 39.31 3.91
N GLY A 845 -47.62 40.35 4.60
CA GLY A 845 -48.39 41.57 4.90
C GLY A 845 -49.01 41.61 6.30
N GLU A 846 -50.17 42.26 6.45
CA GLU A 846 -50.86 42.39 7.74
C GLU A 846 -51.51 41.08 8.18
N VAL A 847 -50.81 40.32 9.02
CA VAL A 847 -51.19 38.97 9.46
C VAL A 847 -52.59 38.93 10.09
N MET A 848 -52.88 39.83 11.04
CA MET A 848 -54.15 39.78 11.78
C MET A 848 -55.36 40.09 10.90
N GLU A 849 -55.20 40.92 9.86
CA GLU A 849 -56.28 41.18 8.90
C GLU A 849 -56.71 39.90 8.21
N LYS A 850 -55.73 39.12 7.75
CA LYS A 850 -55.95 37.85 7.06
C LYS A 850 -56.47 36.76 8.00
N VAL A 851 -55.96 36.70 9.23
CA VAL A 851 -56.48 35.80 10.28
C VAL A 851 -57.96 36.06 10.54
N GLY A 852 -58.34 37.33 10.69
CA GLY A 852 -59.74 37.72 10.87
C GLY A 852 -60.63 37.27 9.71
N LYS A 853 -60.21 37.53 8.47
CA LYS A 853 -60.94 37.14 7.25
C LYS A 853 -61.05 35.62 7.10
N ALA A 854 -59.98 34.88 7.41
CA ALA A 854 -59.99 33.41 7.37
C ALA A 854 -61.02 32.84 8.36
N LEU A 855 -61.01 33.32 9.61
CA LEU A 855 -61.99 32.90 10.62
C LEU A 855 -63.43 33.22 10.18
N ALA A 856 -63.68 34.42 9.67
CA ALA A 856 -65.03 34.85 9.28
C ALA A 856 -65.57 34.17 8.00
N HIS A 857 -64.71 33.92 7.00
CA HIS A 857 -65.15 33.53 5.66
C HIS A 857 -64.77 32.12 5.23
N HIS A 858 -63.65 31.57 5.74
CA HIS A 858 -63.22 30.21 5.40
C HIS A 858 -63.68 29.21 6.44
N PHE A 859 -63.42 29.50 7.72
CA PHE A 859 -63.87 28.65 8.82
C PHE A 859 -65.33 28.93 9.24
N GLU A 860 -65.92 30.01 8.71
CA GLU A 860 -67.30 30.44 8.99
C GLU A 860 -67.60 30.57 10.50
N GLU A 861 -66.57 30.90 11.29
CA GLU A 861 -66.68 31.06 12.74
C GLU A 861 -67.46 32.33 13.09
N THR A 862 -68.16 32.29 14.22
CA THR A 862 -68.84 33.49 14.75
C THR A 862 -67.83 34.44 15.40
N LEU A 863 -68.22 35.71 15.61
CA LEU A 863 -67.38 36.71 16.27
C LEU A 863 -66.94 36.23 17.67
N GLU A 864 -67.88 35.68 18.44
CA GLU A 864 -67.66 35.19 19.80
C GLU A 864 -66.83 33.90 19.82
N ALA A 865 -67.08 32.98 18.89
CA ALA A 865 -66.28 31.75 18.77
C ALA A 865 -64.83 32.06 18.37
N SER A 866 -64.64 32.98 17.43
CA SER A 866 -63.31 33.45 17.00
C SER A 866 -62.52 34.08 18.15
N ALA A 867 -63.15 34.96 18.93
CA ALA A 867 -62.51 35.56 20.11
C ALA A 867 -62.07 34.51 21.13
N LYS A 868 -62.89 33.47 21.36
CA LYS A 868 -62.58 32.35 22.26
C LYS A 868 -61.45 31.47 21.72
N LEU A 869 -61.49 31.09 20.45
CA LEU A 869 -60.45 30.30 19.81
C LEU A 869 -59.10 31.00 19.91
N MET A 870 -59.03 32.28 19.51
CA MET A 870 -57.80 33.06 19.58
C MET A 870 -57.26 33.17 21.03
N LYS A 871 -58.13 33.42 22.02
CA LYS A 871 -57.72 33.43 23.44
C LYS A 871 -57.18 32.06 23.88
N ASN A 872 -57.87 30.98 23.52
CA ASN A 872 -57.49 29.62 23.92
C ASN A 872 -56.13 29.20 23.37
N VAL A 873 -55.83 29.61 22.12
CA VAL A 873 -54.53 29.35 21.47
C VAL A 873 -53.41 30.22 22.06
N GLY A 874 -53.75 31.36 22.67
CA GLY A 874 -52.80 32.24 23.36
C GLY A 874 -52.50 33.56 22.63
N TYR A 875 -53.34 33.98 21.69
CA TYR A 875 -53.26 35.32 21.12
C TYR A 875 -53.54 36.38 22.19
N ILE A 876 -52.82 37.50 22.10
CA ILE A 876 -53.04 38.64 22.98
C ILE A 876 -54.28 39.44 22.55
N ALA A 877 -54.79 40.29 23.45
CA ALA A 877 -56.00 41.07 23.25
C ALA A 877 -55.93 42.00 22.03
N ILE A 878 -54.82 42.70 21.84
CA ILE A 878 -54.62 43.61 20.70
C ILE A 878 -54.68 42.87 19.36
N ASP A 879 -54.02 41.71 19.24
CA ASP A 879 -53.99 40.94 18.00
C ASP A 879 -55.36 40.33 17.70
N THR A 880 -56.04 39.84 18.74
CA THR A 880 -57.44 39.39 18.63
C THR A 880 -58.35 40.55 18.19
N GLY A 881 -58.24 41.72 18.82
CA GLY A 881 -59.02 42.91 18.44
C GLY A 881 -58.79 43.33 16.98
N LYS A 882 -57.54 43.29 16.50
CA LYS A 882 -57.21 43.57 15.09
C LYS A 882 -57.87 42.56 14.14
N ALA A 883 -57.76 41.27 14.45
CA ALA A 883 -58.35 40.22 13.63
C ALA A 883 -59.88 40.34 13.59
N LEU A 884 -60.53 40.50 14.74
CA LEU A 884 -61.99 40.64 14.81
C LEU A 884 -62.48 41.89 14.08
N LYS A 885 -61.79 43.04 14.22
CA LYS A 885 -62.13 44.29 13.52
C LYS A 885 -62.04 44.14 12.01
N ALA A 886 -60.99 43.48 11.52
CA ALA A 886 -60.74 43.31 10.09
C ALA A 886 -61.63 42.25 9.43
N GLY A 887 -61.93 41.15 10.13
CA GLY A 887 -62.64 40.01 9.57
C GLY A 887 -64.16 40.14 9.58
N PHE A 888 -64.72 40.78 10.61
CA PHE A 888 -66.16 40.74 10.87
C PHE A 888 -66.89 42.05 10.57
N GLU A 889 -66.16 43.15 10.36
CA GLU A 889 -66.71 44.49 10.10
C GLU A 889 -67.78 44.93 11.13
N LYS A 890 -67.60 44.53 12.39
CA LYS A 890 -68.52 44.82 13.50
C LYS A 890 -68.20 46.11 14.23
N SER A 891 -69.17 46.61 14.98
CA SER A 891 -68.96 47.78 15.83
C SER A 891 -67.99 47.48 16.99
N ALA A 892 -67.32 48.51 17.51
CA ALA A 892 -66.39 48.36 18.62
C ALA A 892 -67.05 47.76 19.88
N GLN A 893 -68.34 48.07 20.12
CA GLN A 893 -69.09 47.49 21.24
C GLN A 893 -69.35 45.99 21.06
N GLU A 894 -69.69 45.55 19.84
CA GLU A 894 -69.87 44.12 19.54
C GLU A 894 -68.55 43.36 19.72
N ILE A 895 -67.44 43.90 19.21
CA ILE A 895 -66.11 43.29 19.35
C ILE A 895 -65.68 43.23 20.82
N ALA A 896 -65.88 44.32 21.57
CA ALA A 896 -65.58 44.35 23.00
C ALA A 896 -66.42 43.35 23.80
N ASN A 897 -67.69 43.16 23.43
CA ASN A 897 -68.56 42.15 24.06
C ASN A 897 -68.04 40.73 23.78
N ALA A 898 -67.70 40.42 22.52
CA ALA A 898 -67.15 39.11 22.15
C ALA A 898 -65.84 38.81 22.88
N MET A 899 -64.95 39.81 23.02
CA MET A 899 -63.71 39.67 23.79
C MET A 899 -63.97 39.43 25.28
N LYS A 900 -64.93 40.15 25.89
CA LYS A 900 -65.33 39.90 27.27
C LYS A 900 -65.85 38.47 27.44
N GLU A 901 -66.72 38.01 26.55
CA GLU A 901 -67.27 36.65 26.58
C GLU A 901 -66.21 35.56 26.33
N ALA A 902 -65.13 35.90 25.65
CA ALA A 902 -63.94 35.06 25.51
C ALA A 902 -63.02 35.06 26.75
N GLY A 903 -63.30 35.90 27.75
CA GLY A 903 -62.55 35.98 29.00
C GLY A 903 -61.37 36.94 28.96
N TYR A 904 -61.34 37.92 28.06
CA TYR A 904 -60.43 39.06 28.17
C TYR A 904 -60.80 39.95 29.36
N LEU A 905 -59.79 40.54 30.00
CA LEU A 905 -59.94 41.46 31.11
C LEU A 905 -60.39 42.85 30.63
N ALA A 906 -60.94 43.66 31.53
CA ALA A 906 -61.43 44.98 31.17
C ALA A 906 -60.31 45.88 30.63
N GLU A 907 -59.10 45.78 31.20
CA GLU A 907 -57.88 46.47 30.80
C GLU A 907 -57.48 46.11 29.37
N GLU A 908 -57.47 44.82 29.07
CA GLU A 908 -57.16 44.27 27.74
C GLU A 908 -58.16 44.76 26.68
N VAL A 909 -59.46 44.76 27.00
CA VAL A 909 -60.51 45.25 26.10
C VAL A 909 -60.49 46.78 25.98
N GLY A 910 -60.19 47.49 27.08
CA GLY A 910 -60.04 48.94 27.09
C GLY A 910 -58.89 49.41 26.22
N GLU A 911 -57.77 48.68 26.23
CA GLU A 911 -56.61 48.92 25.37
C GLU A 911 -56.99 48.76 23.89
N VAL A 912 -57.69 47.69 23.52
CA VAL A 912 -58.23 47.49 22.16
C VAL A 912 -59.11 48.65 21.72
N LEU A 913 -60.06 49.09 22.57
CA LEU A 913 -60.97 50.19 22.24
C LEU A 913 -60.24 51.53 22.07
N SER A 914 -59.19 51.76 22.87
CA SER A 914 -58.36 52.95 22.78
C SER A 914 -57.49 52.94 21.53
N GLU A 915 -56.71 51.88 21.33
CA GLU A 915 -55.68 51.84 20.29
C GLU A 915 -56.24 51.56 18.91
N LEU A 916 -57.18 50.62 18.79
CA LEU A 916 -57.65 50.18 17.47
C LEU A 916 -58.83 51.01 16.96
N PHE A 917 -59.65 51.56 17.87
CA PHE A 917 -60.83 52.35 17.50
C PHE A 917 -60.69 53.84 17.78
N GLU A 918 -59.57 54.27 18.38
CA GLU A 918 -59.25 55.69 18.65
C GLU A 918 -60.41 56.43 19.37
N MET A 919 -61.09 55.73 20.28
CA MET A 919 -62.27 56.24 20.96
C MET A 919 -61.89 57.13 22.14
N SER A 920 -62.76 58.10 22.45
CA SER A 920 -62.58 58.92 23.66
C SER A 920 -62.85 58.12 24.93
N GLU A 921 -62.26 58.54 26.03
CA GLU A 921 -62.31 57.84 27.33
C GLU A 921 -63.75 57.68 27.84
N GLN A 922 -64.60 58.69 27.57
CA GLN A 922 -66.02 58.65 27.89
C GLN A 922 -66.78 57.57 27.11
N VAL A 923 -66.45 57.38 25.82
CA VAL A 923 -67.05 56.36 24.96
C VAL A 923 -66.56 54.97 25.37
N ILE A 924 -65.27 54.80 25.65
CA ILE A 924 -64.69 53.54 26.12
C ILE A 924 -65.37 53.10 27.42
N ALA A 925 -65.46 53.99 28.42
CA ALA A 925 -66.12 53.68 29.68
C ALA A 925 -67.61 53.34 29.49
N GLY A 926 -68.29 54.01 28.54
CA GLY A 926 -69.67 53.72 28.17
C GLY A 926 -69.84 52.32 27.58
N ILE A 927 -68.97 51.93 26.65
CA ILE A 927 -68.96 50.58 26.04
C ILE A 927 -68.68 49.52 27.11
N LEU A 928 -67.64 49.69 27.93
CA LEU A 928 -67.28 48.72 28.98
C LEU A 928 -68.42 48.53 30.00
N ASN A 929 -69.14 49.61 30.33
CA ASN A 929 -70.32 49.53 31.19
C ASN A 929 -71.49 48.82 30.49
N ALA A 930 -71.73 49.11 29.20
CA ALA A 930 -72.80 48.49 28.44
C ALA A 930 -72.62 46.98 28.26
N ILE A 931 -71.38 46.51 28.10
CA ILE A 931 -71.06 45.08 28.04
C ILE A 931 -70.91 44.45 29.44
N GLY A 932 -71.08 45.22 30.51
CA GLY A 932 -71.22 44.72 31.88
C GLY A 932 -69.91 44.45 32.63
N TYR A 933 -68.85 45.22 32.38
CA TYR A 933 -67.75 45.34 33.34
C TYR A 933 -68.17 46.16 34.57
N THR A 934 -67.58 45.86 35.71
CA THR A 934 -67.86 46.54 36.97
C THR A 934 -67.30 47.97 36.98
N ALA A 935 -67.86 48.83 37.84
CA ALA A 935 -67.35 50.19 37.99
C ALA A 935 -65.87 50.22 38.41
N ALA A 936 -65.41 49.24 39.21
CA ALA A 936 -64.02 49.13 39.64
C ALA A 936 -63.08 48.77 38.48
N GLU A 937 -63.46 47.79 37.65
CA GLU A 937 -62.70 47.42 36.44
C GLU A 937 -62.62 48.59 35.46
N ILE A 938 -63.72 49.30 35.22
CA ILE A 938 -63.76 50.49 34.35
C ILE A 938 -62.89 51.61 34.92
N ALA A 939 -62.94 51.84 36.24
CA ALA A 939 -62.08 52.82 36.89
C ALA A 939 -60.61 52.46 36.75
N ASN A 940 -60.28 51.16 36.81
CA ASN A 940 -58.92 50.68 36.62
C ASN A 940 -58.44 50.89 35.18
N VAL A 941 -59.29 50.60 34.17
CA VAL A 941 -59.00 50.92 32.76
C VAL A 941 -58.70 52.41 32.59
N LEU A 942 -59.57 53.28 33.10
CA LEU A 942 -59.42 54.72 32.97
C LEU A 942 -58.12 55.23 33.61
N LYS A 943 -57.76 54.69 34.79
CA LYS A 943 -56.55 55.07 35.51
C LYS A 943 -55.28 54.50 34.88
N VAL A 944 -55.28 53.20 34.56
CA VAL A 944 -54.07 52.44 34.20
C VAL A 944 -53.83 52.47 32.70
N VAL A 945 -54.84 52.13 31.90
CA VAL A 945 -54.71 52.03 30.43
C VAL A 945 -54.79 53.42 29.79
N LEU A 946 -55.76 54.23 30.22
CA LEU A 946 -56.01 55.56 29.63
C LEU A 946 -55.32 56.71 30.39
N ALA A 947 -54.54 56.39 31.42
CA ALA A 947 -53.74 57.33 32.21
C ALA A 947 -54.51 58.57 32.74
N GLN A 948 -55.80 58.42 33.02
CA GLN A 948 -56.65 59.53 33.43
C GLN A 948 -56.39 59.93 34.88
N PRO A 949 -56.37 61.24 35.20
CA PRO A 949 -56.29 61.70 36.57
C PRO A 949 -57.55 61.27 37.34
N ILE A 950 -57.40 60.99 38.64
CA ILE A 950 -58.47 60.35 39.43
C ILE A 950 -59.78 61.14 39.49
N ARG A 951 -59.69 62.47 39.38
CA ARG A 951 -60.86 63.33 39.25
C ARG A 951 -61.61 63.09 37.92
N ALA A 952 -60.88 62.97 36.81
CA ALA A 952 -61.47 62.65 35.52
C ALA A 952 -62.07 61.24 35.51
N VAL A 953 -61.43 60.26 36.17
CA VAL A 953 -61.99 58.91 36.35
C VAL A 953 -63.39 58.99 36.98
N ALA A 954 -63.54 59.75 38.07
CA ALA A 954 -64.84 59.92 38.74
C ALA A 954 -65.86 60.70 37.89
N GLU A 955 -65.42 61.74 37.16
CA GLU A 955 -66.28 62.50 36.24
C GLU A 955 -66.81 61.60 35.10
N ILE A 956 -65.95 60.75 34.54
CA ILE A 956 -66.31 59.79 33.50
C ILE A 956 -67.28 58.74 34.03
N LEU A 957 -67.02 58.15 35.21
CA LEU A 957 -67.90 57.16 35.83
C LEU A 957 -69.29 57.75 36.16
N LYS A 958 -69.34 59.01 36.64
CA LYS A 958 -70.60 59.74 36.80
C LYS A 958 -71.30 59.93 35.45
N GLY A 959 -70.56 60.28 34.40
CA GLY A 959 -71.09 60.50 33.05
C GLY A 959 -71.69 59.24 32.40
N ILE A 960 -71.26 58.04 32.80
CA ILE A 960 -71.88 56.77 32.37
C ILE A 960 -72.98 56.27 33.33
N GLY A 961 -73.40 57.11 34.28
CA GLY A 961 -74.55 56.86 35.15
C GLY A 961 -74.25 56.17 36.49
N LYS A 962 -72.98 56.08 36.92
CA LYS A 962 -72.64 55.53 38.26
C LYS A 962 -72.98 56.52 39.37
N THR A 963 -73.56 55.99 40.44
CA THR A 963 -73.87 56.73 41.66
C THR A 963 -72.60 57.09 42.43
N ALA A 964 -72.70 58.05 43.35
CA ALA A 964 -71.56 58.44 44.19
C ALA A 964 -71.01 57.28 45.04
N GLU A 965 -71.87 56.34 45.46
CA GLU A 965 -71.48 55.13 46.19
C GLU A 965 -70.69 54.15 45.31
N GLU A 966 -71.16 53.91 44.08
CA GLU A 966 -70.47 53.04 43.11
C GLU A 966 -69.12 53.64 42.69
N VAL A 967 -69.05 54.96 42.46
CA VAL A 967 -67.79 55.65 42.16
C VAL A 967 -66.84 55.57 43.35
N GLY A 968 -67.31 55.83 44.57
CA GLY A 968 -66.49 55.73 45.78
C GLY A 968 -65.93 54.32 45.99
N SER A 969 -66.75 53.31 45.77
CA SER A 969 -66.37 51.90 45.86
C SER A 969 -65.35 51.51 44.79
N ALA A 970 -65.53 51.99 43.55
CA ALA A 970 -64.59 51.77 42.46
C ALA A 970 -63.22 52.40 42.72
N LEU A 971 -63.20 53.67 43.16
CA LEU A 971 -61.95 54.38 43.48
C LEU A 971 -61.18 53.70 44.62
N LYS A 972 -61.90 53.25 45.66
CA LYS A 972 -61.31 52.46 46.74
C LYS A 972 -60.74 51.13 46.23
N ALA A 973 -61.47 50.43 45.36
CA ALA A 973 -61.04 49.13 44.83
C ALA A 973 -59.74 49.22 44.01
N ILE A 974 -59.51 50.33 43.31
CA ILE A 974 -58.26 50.60 42.58
C ILE A 974 -57.16 51.25 43.43
N GLY A 975 -57.31 51.21 44.75
CA GLY A 975 -56.28 51.56 45.73
C GLY A 975 -56.18 53.04 46.11
N GLU A 976 -57.16 53.88 45.79
CA GLU A 976 -57.11 55.29 46.17
C GLU A 976 -57.34 55.49 47.68
N PRO A 977 -56.55 56.38 48.31
CA PRO A 977 -56.70 56.65 49.73
C PRO A 977 -57.97 57.47 49.99
N VAL A 978 -58.55 57.27 51.17
CA VAL A 978 -59.83 57.87 51.59
C VAL A 978 -59.90 59.39 51.46
N ASN A 979 -58.80 60.11 51.66
CA ASN A 979 -58.75 61.56 51.47
C ASN A 979 -58.95 61.96 50.00
N VAL A 980 -58.31 61.23 49.07
CA VAL A 980 -58.46 61.44 47.63
C VAL A 980 -59.88 61.08 47.19
N VAL A 981 -60.40 59.94 47.63
CA VAL A 981 -61.78 59.51 47.32
C VAL A 981 -62.80 60.52 47.85
N SER A 982 -62.64 60.99 49.09
CA SER A 982 -63.49 62.01 49.71
C SER A 982 -63.50 63.32 48.92
N ASP A 983 -62.33 63.86 48.60
CA ASP A 983 -62.20 65.14 47.88
C ASP A 983 -62.82 65.06 46.48
N VAL A 984 -62.58 63.96 45.77
CA VAL A 984 -63.14 63.74 44.43
C VAL A 984 -64.65 63.55 44.46
N LEU A 985 -65.20 62.74 45.37
CA LEU A 985 -66.65 62.55 45.47
C LEU A 985 -67.37 63.85 45.82
N LYS A 986 -66.82 64.63 46.77
CA LYS A 986 -67.37 65.92 47.15
C LYS A 986 -67.41 66.88 45.95
N GLY A 987 -66.32 66.96 45.20
CA GLY A 987 -66.19 67.87 44.05
C GLY A 987 -67.01 67.45 42.82
N VAL A 988 -67.09 66.16 42.51
CA VAL A 988 -67.74 65.65 41.29
C VAL A 988 -69.26 65.55 41.45
N PHE A 989 -69.75 65.25 42.66
CA PHE A 989 -71.19 65.06 42.94
C PHE A 989 -71.84 66.22 43.71
N ASP A 990 -71.10 67.28 44.07
CA ASP A 990 -71.60 68.42 44.85
C ASP A 990 -72.26 67.99 46.18
N LEU A 991 -71.61 67.06 46.87
CA LEU A 991 -72.13 66.45 48.10
C LEU A 991 -71.89 67.35 49.32
N GLY A 992 -72.91 67.52 50.16
CA GLY A 992 -72.73 68.07 51.50
C GLY A 992 -71.99 67.10 52.44
N ASP A 993 -71.37 67.61 53.50
CA ASP A 993 -70.53 66.83 54.44
C ASP A 993 -71.23 65.59 55.01
N ASN A 994 -72.54 65.68 55.30
CA ASN A 994 -73.31 64.55 55.83
C ASN A 994 -73.50 63.44 54.78
N ALA A 995 -73.89 63.81 53.56
CA ALA A 995 -74.09 62.86 52.46
C ALA A 995 -72.76 62.17 52.08
N LEU A 996 -71.65 62.91 52.08
CA LEU A 996 -70.32 62.37 51.83
C LEU A 996 -69.91 61.34 52.90
N ASN A 997 -70.15 61.65 54.19
CA ASN A 997 -69.84 60.72 55.29
C ASN A 997 -70.67 59.43 55.21
N ASP A 998 -71.95 59.53 54.87
CA ASP A 998 -72.82 58.36 54.72
C ASP A 998 -72.30 57.47 53.57
N ILE A 999 -71.92 58.07 52.44
CA ILE A 999 -71.33 57.35 51.30
C ILE A 999 -69.99 56.70 51.67
N LEU A 1000 -69.07 57.40 52.35
CA LEU A 1000 -67.76 56.84 52.74
C LEU A 1000 -67.89 55.66 53.72
N LYS A 1001 -68.92 55.65 54.57
CA LYS A 1001 -69.29 54.51 55.42
C LYS A 1001 -69.80 53.34 54.60
N VAL A 1002 -70.67 53.58 53.62
CA VAL A 1002 -71.21 52.55 52.70
C VAL A 1002 -70.09 51.94 51.84
N VAL A 1003 -69.15 52.75 51.34
CA VAL A 1003 -67.95 52.32 50.61
C VAL A 1003 -66.99 51.49 51.51
N GLY A 1004 -67.18 51.53 52.83
CA GLY A 1004 -66.50 50.70 53.80
C GLY A 1004 -65.10 51.21 54.17
N PHE A 1005 -64.86 52.52 54.17
CA PHE A 1005 -63.64 53.06 54.80
C PHE A 1005 -63.75 52.96 56.34
N PRO A 1006 -62.64 52.76 57.07
CA PRO A 1006 -62.69 52.62 58.52
C PRO A 1006 -63.31 53.84 59.18
N ILE A 1007 -64.28 53.63 60.08
CA ILE A 1007 -65.02 54.70 60.77
C ILE A 1007 -64.07 55.66 61.49
N SER A 1008 -62.99 55.16 62.08
CA SER A 1008 -61.96 55.98 62.74
C SER A 1008 -61.24 56.97 61.80
N VAL A 1009 -61.12 56.64 60.51
CA VAL A 1009 -60.46 57.51 59.52
C VAL A 1009 -61.44 58.51 58.92
N VAL A 1010 -62.72 58.14 58.79
CA VAL A 1010 -63.79 59.01 58.32
C VAL A 1010 -64.10 60.11 59.34
N ASP A 1011 -64.14 59.77 60.63
CA ASP A 1011 -64.43 60.73 61.71
C ASP A 1011 -63.27 61.73 61.98
N ASP A 1012 -62.01 61.35 61.72
CA ASP A 1012 -60.82 62.22 61.85
C ASP A 1012 -60.68 63.27 60.71
N LEU A 1013 -61.28 63.01 59.55
CA LEU A 1013 -61.25 63.91 58.37
C LEU A 1013 -62.23 65.09 58.48
N LEU A 1014 -63.33 64.92 59.20
CA LEU A 1014 -64.43 65.90 59.36
C LEU A 1014 -63.98 67.31 59.82
N PRO A 1015 -63.05 67.47 60.78
CA PRO A 1015 -62.58 68.79 61.21
C PRO A 1015 -61.66 69.51 60.20
N HIS A 1016 -60.94 68.76 59.36
CA HIS A 1016 -59.88 69.29 58.49
C HIS A 1016 -60.40 69.80 57.13
N LEU A 1017 -61.55 69.32 56.67
CA LEU A 1017 -62.19 69.76 55.42
C LEU A 1017 -62.77 71.20 55.49
N LYS A 1018 -62.98 71.77 56.69
CA LYS A 1018 -63.47 73.16 56.85
C LYS A 1018 -62.43 74.24 56.53
N HIS A 1019 -61.15 73.89 56.31
CA HIS A 1019 -60.06 74.88 56.19
C HIS A 1019 -59.15 74.76 54.95
N ILE A 1020 -59.44 73.92 53.97
CA ILE A 1020 -58.60 73.83 52.75
C ILE A 1020 -59.14 74.78 51.66
N LYS A 1021 -58.57 75.99 51.57
CA LYS A 1021 -58.60 76.79 50.34
C LYS A 1021 -57.54 76.28 49.38
N ALA A 1022 -57.96 75.85 48.19
CA ALA A 1022 -57.08 75.37 47.12
C ALA A 1022 -55.98 76.41 46.75
N PRO A 1023 -54.72 75.99 46.51
CA PRO A 1023 -53.78 76.81 45.77
C PRO A 1023 -53.98 76.63 44.27
N HIS A 1024 -54.19 77.75 43.57
CA HIS A 1024 -54.05 77.84 42.13
C HIS A 1024 -52.64 77.43 41.69
N ILE A 1025 -52.53 76.45 40.79
CA ILE A 1025 -51.32 76.28 39.96
C ILE A 1025 -51.71 76.61 38.52
N LYS A 1026 -51.32 77.83 38.10
CA LYS A 1026 -51.28 78.28 36.71
C LYS A 1026 -49.92 77.89 36.10
N HIS A 1027 -49.98 77.32 34.90
CA HIS A 1027 -48.95 77.27 33.86
C HIS A 1027 -47.51 76.89 34.25
N ILE A 1028 -47.12 75.66 33.89
CA ILE A 1028 -45.73 75.39 33.47
C ILE A 1028 -45.77 75.03 31.99
N LYS A 1029 -45.16 75.90 31.18
CA LYS A 1029 -44.95 75.72 29.74
C LYS A 1029 -43.88 74.64 29.52
N ALA A 1030 -44.14 73.75 28.56
CA ALA A 1030 -43.13 72.91 27.94
C ALA A 1030 -42.01 73.79 27.31
N PRO A 1031 -40.72 73.41 27.43
CA PRO A 1031 -39.70 73.98 26.58
C PRO A 1031 -39.74 73.32 25.21
N HIS A 1032 -40.03 74.13 24.19
CA HIS A 1032 -39.68 73.83 22.81
C HIS A 1032 -38.15 73.70 22.69
N ILE A 1033 -37.67 72.54 22.24
CA ILE A 1033 -36.40 72.45 21.52
C ILE A 1033 -36.71 71.89 20.13
N LYS A 1034 -36.54 72.75 19.13
CA LYS A 1034 -36.55 72.44 17.71
C LYS A 1034 -35.19 71.86 17.31
N HIS A 1035 -35.24 70.79 16.51
CA HIS A 1035 -34.27 70.35 15.49
C HIS A 1035 -32.77 70.31 15.85
N VAL A 1036 -32.25 69.09 15.99
CA VAL A 1036 -30.99 68.72 15.34
C VAL A 1036 -31.28 67.59 14.36
N LYS A 1037 -30.76 67.76 13.14
CA LYS A 1037 -30.91 66.90 11.97
C LYS A 1037 -29.57 66.22 11.71
N LEU A 1038 -29.63 64.99 11.19
CA LEU A 1038 -28.61 64.19 10.47
C LEU A 1038 -27.88 63.08 11.26
N PRO A 1039 -27.50 61.97 10.60
CA PRO A 1039 -28.21 61.25 9.54
C PRO A 1039 -28.23 59.71 9.74
N HIS A 1040 -29.06 59.05 8.94
CA HIS A 1040 -29.03 57.62 8.62
C HIS A 1040 -27.60 57.08 8.41
N VAL A 1041 -27.38 55.81 8.75
CA VAL A 1041 -27.05 54.72 7.80
C VAL A 1041 -27.12 53.38 8.55
N LYS A 1042 -27.88 52.45 7.95
CA LYS A 1042 -28.01 51.03 8.28
C LYS A 1042 -26.66 50.31 8.13
N VAL A 1043 -26.31 49.44 9.07
CA VAL A 1043 -25.61 48.19 8.77
C VAL A 1043 -26.11 47.11 9.75
N PHE A 1044 -26.82 46.16 9.13
CA PHE A 1044 -27.25 44.80 9.51
C PHE A 1044 -27.38 44.39 10.99
#